data_AF-A0A1I6DBA2-F1
#
_entry.id   AF-A0A1I6DBA2-F1
#
_cell.length_a   1.000
_cell.length_b   1.000
_cell.length_c   1.000
_cell.angle_alpha   90.00
_cell.angle_beta   90.00
_cell.angle_gamma   90.00
#
_symmetry.space_group_name_H-M   'P 1'
#
loop_
_entity.id
_entity.type
_entity.pdbx_description
1 polymer ?
#
loop_
_entity_poly.entity_id
_entity_poly.type
_entity_poly.pdbx_seq_one_letter_code
_entity_poly.pdbx_strand_id
1 'polypeptide(L)'
;MTDTEVEGGSQDDTAHRPVPHPHGVPAGTTTRFALLIAVVVATSSTMFMLLHLLVPANSARQAAAQKSCFAEVSGLPPLVGPDDVSSRAEAAARVTRCLAPVYLDEVSWAGYGLVLLFGLAVVLYWLHPWWITRRRRLVPLSAENSPELLAYLGEVSRQVGLDRAPAWLLAPYNVTAGGRAFGHVRRRRVQLDAGLVVLYSTDRAAFRAVVLHELAHLWHRDVDKTYLTLAIWRAYVVVALIPFVVGLLLAVPLGWPVTALTSHWTGTLAVLGSLLVLTVLVYLTRNAILRVRETHADAIAAVHDGPDGALRGLVGRLRVPTGPRWRALLSTHPDPRQRLAAIDDPAVLARPSLWVLAGAGIAAGLLATNLGFVFDFLFVTTVALGRGLVGVVIALVLSGLLAVTLWHAVAGDPERRLPWRTWLLCPTVLAAGFVLGESVSLFYVSVRSDQPGTGPGGVTAVVLTTLLLVAGGVLLSGWTLSVLRLALTPAAPRRRWAPFATVAAAGIVAAPWFAAWFVLRGLDLTLWTPIFGSVPGTGAEIGWYRTLAWWTDFTWLPLRYLDGNPLTLPGLTLLWLVPIIITVRRTGSAAPALRLGRALTTGLGGGVAVMVIGVALSYVAKSALPLNVRRDTTFTTETTYFGYVQLCTYITVAVLAQAVVAGLVAARVRRHRPALIALAVSLTGTLAAIGWLGVLLFSRCIDLYGTAPARCVPAVGLTDLTGYLHTILIKGLIVAVPGALLGAAVGALRRRRTHPGTLASEPARRAPALPVVAVALLAAVMIVAPLPGLAGDWNLWTGHVSSSTAAPDEEGDPKPPPVDACVVGTWIETANESHVKSPSGADVRFTSTGRVQRFRADGTAVLDFGTGNVTTGTLNGKTLQSVSSGTITFRYDTAAGQIRYSSPTASGTTVVTMDGVVQETRALEASVEPEHYVCQGDVMTQTGTSFTIQLARTSHTG
;
A
#
# COMPACT_ATOMS: atom_id res chain seq x y z
N MET A 1 12.48 -83.09 -29.55
CA MET A 1 13.39 -82.28 -30.39
C MET A 1 12.72 -80.92 -30.48
N THR A 2 13.34 -79.92 -29.84
CA THR A 2 13.01 -78.48 -29.75
C THR A 2 11.77 -77.95 -30.47
N ASP A 3 10.76 -77.52 -29.68
CA ASP A 3 9.74 -76.55 -30.12
C ASP A 3 9.98 -75.22 -29.41
N THR A 4 10.27 -74.21 -30.22
CA THR A 4 10.46 -72.79 -29.91
C THR A 4 9.46 -71.98 -30.74
N GLU A 5 9.17 -70.76 -30.26
CA GLU A 5 8.39 -69.67 -30.89
C GLU A 5 6.91 -69.58 -30.50
N VAL A 6 6.57 -68.55 -29.72
CA VAL A 6 5.98 -67.29 -30.21
C VAL A 6 5.87 -66.33 -29.02
N GLU A 7 6.53 -65.17 -29.08
CA GLU A 7 6.01 -63.97 -28.41
C GLU A 7 6.50 -62.71 -29.14
N GLY A 8 5.53 -61.94 -29.62
CA GLY A 8 5.72 -60.82 -30.53
C GLY A 8 6.42 -59.63 -29.87
N GLY A 9 7.39 -59.08 -30.59
CA GLY A 9 7.97 -57.78 -30.28
C GLY A 9 6.94 -56.67 -30.47
N SER A 10 6.45 -56.13 -29.36
CA SER A 10 5.74 -54.85 -29.35
C SER A 10 6.68 -53.75 -29.82
N GLN A 11 6.33 -53.11 -30.93
CA GLN A 11 6.86 -51.81 -31.32
C GLN A 11 6.78 -50.87 -30.11
N ASP A 12 7.96 -50.47 -29.62
CA ASP A 12 8.10 -49.50 -28.55
C ASP A 12 7.70 -48.12 -29.12
N ASP A 13 6.41 -47.84 -29.00
CA ASP A 13 5.77 -46.57 -29.33
C ASP A 13 6.35 -45.53 -28.37
N THR A 14 7.49 -44.95 -28.76
CA THR A 14 8.17 -43.84 -28.07
C THR A 14 7.29 -42.61 -28.18
N ALA A 15 6.23 -42.61 -27.37
CA ALA A 15 5.33 -41.50 -27.18
C ALA A 15 6.17 -40.24 -26.97
N HIS A 16 6.05 -39.32 -27.94
CA HIS A 16 6.49 -37.94 -27.86
C HIS A 16 6.20 -37.41 -26.46
N ARG A 17 7.22 -37.39 -25.58
CA ARG A 17 7.10 -36.68 -24.31
C ARG A 17 7.11 -35.21 -24.67
N PRO A 18 5.98 -34.48 -24.53
CA PRO A 18 6.01 -33.04 -24.71
C PRO A 18 7.03 -32.48 -23.73
N VAL A 19 7.85 -31.54 -24.18
CA VAL A 19 8.70 -30.74 -23.30
C VAL A 19 7.83 -30.29 -22.14
N PRO A 20 8.13 -30.72 -20.89
CA PRO A 20 7.36 -30.24 -19.77
C PRO A 20 7.73 -28.79 -19.56
N HIS A 21 7.01 -27.88 -20.21
CA HIS A 21 6.70 -26.65 -19.50
C HIS A 21 5.98 -27.10 -18.23
N PRO A 22 6.48 -26.79 -17.02
CA PRO A 22 5.64 -26.85 -15.85
C PRO A 22 4.39 -26.00 -16.18
N HIS A 23 3.26 -26.68 -16.41
CA HIS A 23 2.12 -26.08 -17.08
C HIS A 23 1.66 -24.81 -16.37
N GLY A 24 1.59 -23.69 -17.10
CA GLY A 24 0.95 -22.45 -16.67
C GLY A 24 1.86 -21.38 -16.07
N VAL A 25 3.17 -21.57 -16.00
CA VAL A 25 4.05 -20.51 -15.47
C VAL A 25 4.48 -19.50 -16.57
N PRO A 26 4.36 -18.17 -16.33
CA PRO A 26 4.61 -17.15 -17.36
C PRO A 26 6.06 -17.18 -17.90
N ALA A 27 6.22 -17.14 -19.22
CA ALA A 27 7.53 -17.11 -19.86
C ALA A 27 8.36 -15.88 -19.44
N GLY A 28 9.66 -16.08 -19.17
CA GLY A 28 10.55 -15.01 -18.73
C GLY A 28 10.72 -13.84 -19.71
N THR A 29 10.39 -14.05 -20.99
CA THR A 29 10.33 -12.99 -22.01
C THR A 29 9.17 -12.02 -21.78
N THR A 30 8.00 -12.54 -21.33
CA THR A 30 6.81 -11.73 -21.06
C THR A 30 7.03 -10.77 -19.90
N THR A 31 7.65 -11.25 -18.81
CA THR A 31 7.97 -10.40 -17.64
C THR A 31 8.90 -9.24 -18.00
N ARG A 32 9.95 -9.50 -18.79
CA ARG A 32 10.88 -8.45 -19.23
C ARG A 32 10.25 -7.48 -20.22
N PHE A 33 9.34 -7.96 -21.06
CA PHE A 33 8.58 -7.10 -21.98
C PHE A 33 7.63 -6.17 -21.22
N ALA A 34 6.90 -6.67 -20.22
CA ALA A 34 6.08 -5.84 -19.34
C ALA A 34 6.93 -4.80 -18.59
N LEU A 35 8.12 -5.21 -18.13
CA LEU A 35 9.09 -4.32 -17.50
C LEU A 35 9.53 -3.18 -18.44
N LEU A 36 9.83 -3.49 -19.70
CA LEU A 36 10.17 -2.47 -20.70
C LEU A 36 9.05 -1.45 -20.87
N ILE A 37 7.80 -1.91 -20.99
CA ILE A 37 6.64 -1.01 -21.10
C ILE A 37 6.56 -0.12 -19.86
N ALA A 38 6.66 -0.68 -18.66
CA ALA A 38 6.58 0.08 -17.42
C ALA A 38 7.66 1.16 -17.32
N VAL A 39 8.92 0.83 -17.64
CA VAL A 39 10.02 1.81 -17.64
C VAL A 39 9.77 2.89 -18.70
N VAL A 40 9.36 2.53 -19.93
CA VAL A 40 9.11 3.50 -21.00
C VAL A 40 7.95 4.43 -20.65
N VAL A 41 6.85 3.91 -20.10
CA VAL A 41 5.72 4.72 -19.64
C VAL A 41 6.18 5.69 -18.55
N ALA A 42 6.87 5.20 -17.52
CA ALA A 42 7.29 6.05 -16.42
C ALA A 42 8.26 7.15 -16.89
N THR A 43 9.30 6.79 -17.64
CA THR A 43 10.30 7.75 -18.14
C THR A 43 9.70 8.78 -19.10
N SER A 44 8.89 8.33 -20.06
CA SER A 44 8.28 9.23 -21.06
C SER A 44 7.25 10.15 -20.43
N SER A 45 6.44 9.66 -19.48
CA SER A 45 5.44 10.51 -18.81
C SER A 45 6.10 11.71 -18.14
N THR A 46 7.21 11.49 -17.42
CA THR A 46 7.91 12.60 -16.77
C THR A 46 8.61 13.51 -17.78
N MET A 47 9.16 12.97 -18.87
CA MET A 47 9.69 13.80 -19.96
C MET A 47 8.62 14.69 -20.58
N PHE A 48 7.41 14.17 -20.81
CA PHE A 48 6.32 14.95 -21.37
C PHE A 48 5.78 16.02 -20.41
N MET A 49 5.68 15.70 -19.11
CA MET A 49 5.37 16.67 -18.06
C MET A 49 6.40 17.81 -18.02
N LEU A 50 7.69 17.48 -18.05
CA LEU A 50 8.75 18.51 -18.09
C LEU A 50 8.76 19.28 -19.41
N LEU A 51 8.48 18.63 -20.56
CA LEU A 51 8.31 19.32 -21.85
C LEU A 51 7.17 20.34 -21.81
N HIS A 52 6.07 20.02 -21.11
CA HIS A 52 4.96 20.95 -20.91
C HIS A 52 5.43 22.23 -20.19
N LEU A 53 6.27 22.08 -19.16
CA LEU A 53 6.86 23.16 -18.39
C LEU A 53 7.93 23.97 -19.15
N LEU A 54 8.58 23.38 -20.15
CA LEU A 54 9.53 24.10 -21.01
C LEU A 54 8.85 25.12 -21.92
N VAL A 55 7.53 25.05 -22.08
CA VAL A 55 6.74 26.07 -22.79
C VAL A 55 6.53 27.27 -21.86
N PRO A 56 7.05 28.48 -22.17
CA PRO A 56 7.01 29.63 -21.25
C PRO A 56 5.61 30.04 -20.79
N ALA A 57 4.61 29.92 -21.66
CA ALA A 57 3.22 30.23 -21.31
C ALA A 57 2.67 29.28 -20.22
N ASN A 58 3.02 28.00 -20.29
CA ASN A 58 2.55 26.99 -19.35
C ASN A 58 3.25 27.15 -18.00
N SER A 59 4.57 27.34 -17.99
CA SER A 59 5.31 27.57 -16.74
C SER A 59 4.88 28.86 -16.03
N ALA A 60 4.62 29.94 -16.77
CA ALA A 60 4.08 31.18 -16.20
C ALA A 60 2.69 30.97 -15.59
N ARG A 61 1.80 30.24 -16.30
CA ARG A 61 0.46 29.90 -15.80
C ARG A 61 0.53 29.09 -14.51
N GLN A 62 1.42 28.09 -14.46
CA GLN A 62 1.60 27.25 -13.29
C GLN A 62 2.21 28.00 -12.11
N ALA A 63 3.22 28.84 -12.33
CA ALA A 63 3.79 29.68 -11.28
C ALA A 63 2.76 30.66 -10.69
N ALA A 64 1.92 31.26 -11.54
CA ALA A 64 0.84 32.13 -11.11
C ALA A 64 -0.20 31.39 -10.27
N ALA A 65 -0.64 30.20 -10.71
CA ALA A 65 -1.58 29.36 -9.97
C ALA A 65 -1.01 28.90 -8.63
N GLN A 66 0.24 28.46 -8.59
CA GLN A 66 0.92 28.12 -7.32
C GLN A 66 0.92 29.30 -6.37
N LYS A 67 1.33 30.49 -6.83
CA LYS A 67 1.34 31.68 -5.98
C LYS A 67 -0.04 32.02 -5.42
N SER A 68 -1.10 31.99 -6.24
CA SER A 68 -2.47 32.29 -5.77
C SER A 68 -3.00 31.22 -4.81
N CYS A 69 -2.86 29.94 -5.16
CA CYS A 69 -3.39 28.84 -4.36
C CYS A 69 -2.71 28.69 -2.99
N PHE A 70 -1.40 28.94 -2.91
CA PHE A 70 -0.68 28.86 -1.63
C PHE A 70 -0.92 30.10 -0.74
N ALA A 71 -1.24 31.26 -1.33
CA ALA A 71 -1.56 32.47 -0.56
C ALA A 71 -2.81 32.30 0.32
N GLU A 72 -3.76 31.45 -0.08
CA GLU A 72 -4.97 31.13 0.69
C GLU A 72 -4.70 30.32 1.96
N VAL A 73 -3.49 29.77 2.11
CA VAL A 73 -3.14 28.80 3.17
C VAL A 73 -1.89 29.21 3.95
N SER A 74 -1.22 30.29 3.55
CA SER A 74 -0.06 30.87 4.22
C SER A 74 -0.45 31.56 5.54
N GLY A 75 -0.67 30.77 6.59
CA GLY A 75 -1.01 31.25 7.93
C GLY A 75 -1.28 30.16 8.96
N LEU A 76 -1.12 28.89 8.61
CA LEU A 76 -1.41 27.77 9.51
C LEU A 76 -0.35 27.67 10.63
N PRO A 77 -0.76 27.51 11.90
CA PRO A 77 0.16 27.35 13.03
C PRO A 77 1.02 26.07 12.92
N PRO A 78 2.14 25.97 13.68
CA PRO A 78 2.95 24.76 13.79
C PRO A 78 2.12 23.54 14.26
N LEU A 79 2.52 22.32 13.88
CA LEU A 79 1.88 21.09 14.39
C LEU A 79 2.20 20.93 15.87
N VAL A 80 1.19 20.98 16.74
CA VAL A 80 1.33 20.78 18.19
C VAL A 80 0.52 19.56 18.65
N GLY A 81 -0.56 19.18 17.96
CA GLY A 81 -1.41 18.03 18.34
C GLY A 81 -2.11 17.28 17.19
N PRO A 82 -2.89 16.22 17.53
CA PRO A 82 -3.60 15.38 16.55
C PRO A 82 -4.65 16.14 15.73
N ASP A 83 -5.29 17.15 16.32
CA ASP A 83 -6.31 17.96 15.65
C ASP A 83 -5.70 18.86 14.56
N ASP A 84 -4.43 19.26 14.72
CA ASP A 84 -3.68 20.02 13.72
C ASP A 84 -3.38 19.19 12.44
N VAL A 85 -3.43 17.87 12.53
CA VAL A 85 -3.25 16.98 11.37
C VAL A 85 -4.46 17.07 10.44
N SER A 86 -5.67 17.19 11.00
CA SER A 86 -6.92 17.28 10.23
C SER A 86 -7.05 18.64 9.53
N SER A 87 -6.78 19.73 10.24
CA SER A 87 -6.81 21.09 9.68
C SER A 87 -5.78 21.28 8.56
N ARG A 88 -4.60 20.67 8.69
CA ARG A 88 -3.58 20.65 7.63
C ARG A 88 -3.95 19.74 6.46
N ALA A 89 -4.62 18.61 6.70
CA ALA A 89 -5.10 17.73 5.62
C ALA A 89 -6.16 18.45 4.77
N GLU A 90 -7.10 19.14 5.39
CA GLU A 90 -8.10 19.96 4.70
C GLU A 90 -7.47 21.13 3.92
N ALA A 91 -6.49 21.80 4.53
CA ALA A 91 -5.73 22.85 3.89
C ALA A 91 -4.96 22.36 2.67
N ALA A 92 -4.29 21.21 2.77
CA ALA A 92 -3.65 20.56 1.63
C ALA A 92 -4.67 20.24 0.53
N ALA A 93 -5.84 19.70 0.88
CA ALA A 93 -6.92 19.42 -0.08
C ALA A 93 -7.46 20.69 -0.77
N ARG A 94 -7.52 21.85 -0.07
CA ARG A 94 -7.86 23.14 -0.70
C ARG A 94 -6.82 23.57 -1.73
N VAL A 95 -5.53 23.50 -1.38
CA VAL A 95 -4.44 23.82 -2.32
C VAL A 95 -4.46 22.88 -3.53
N THR A 96 -4.61 21.57 -3.31
CA THR A 96 -4.70 20.60 -4.42
C THR A 96 -5.91 20.88 -5.31
N ARG A 97 -7.07 21.29 -4.77
CA ARG A 97 -8.26 21.70 -5.55
C ARG A 97 -8.01 22.90 -6.41
N CYS A 98 -7.38 23.93 -5.85
CA CYS A 98 -7.03 25.12 -6.60
C CYS A 98 -6.03 24.81 -7.73
N LEU A 99 -5.07 23.90 -7.48
CA LEU A 99 -4.04 23.52 -8.46
C LEU A 99 -4.50 22.49 -9.51
N ALA A 100 -5.55 21.73 -9.23
CA ALA A 100 -5.98 20.61 -10.06
C ALA A 100 -6.18 20.96 -11.55
N PRO A 101 -6.80 22.08 -11.97
CA PRO A 101 -6.98 22.38 -13.38
C PRO A 101 -5.67 22.51 -14.16
N VAL A 102 -4.63 23.10 -13.55
CA VAL A 102 -3.33 23.28 -14.19
C VAL A 102 -2.58 21.95 -14.31
N TYR A 103 -2.60 21.14 -13.26
CA TYR A 103 -1.93 19.84 -13.28
C TYR A 103 -2.67 18.80 -14.14
N LEU A 104 -4.00 18.84 -14.23
CA LEU A 104 -4.74 17.97 -15.14
C LEU A 104 -4.45 18.30 -16.61
N ASP A 105 -4.20 19.56 -16.95
CA ASP A 105 -3.72 19.96 -18.27
C ASP A 105 -2.34 19.35 -18.56
N GLU A 106 -1.39 19.48 -17.62
CA GLU A 106 -0.06 18.86 -17.69
C GLU A 106 -0.14 17.32 -17.84
N VAL A 107 -1.02 16.66 -17.10
CA VAL A 107 -1.26 15.21 -17.18
C VAL A 107 -1.86 14.82 -18.53
N SER A 108 -2.81 15.61 -19.04
CA SER A 108 -3.42 15.35 -20.35
C SER A 108 -2.38 15.45 -21.47
N TRP A 109 -1.47 16.42 -21.39
CA TRP A 109 -0.34 16.58 -22.30
C TRP A 109 0.57 15.35 -22.32
N ALA A 110 0.92 14.83 -21.14
CA ALA A 110 1.67 13.58 -21.02
C ALA A 110 0.91 12.38 -21.60
N GLY A 111 -0.42 12.33 -21.41
CA GLY A 111 -1.30 11.33 -22.03
C GLY A 111 -1.24 11.34 -23.56
N TYR A 112 -1.34 12.52 -24.19
CA TYR A 112 -1.20 12.66 -25.64
C TYR A 112 0.18 12.22 -26.14
N GLY A 113 1.25 12.57 -25.42
CA GLY A 113 2.61 12.13 -25.73
C GLY A 113 2.76 10.59 -25.69
N LEU A 114 2.16 9.93 -24.70
CA LEU A 114 2.16 8.47 -24.60
C LEU A 114 1.35 7.82 -25.74
N VAL A 115 0.18 8.36 -26.08
CA VAL A 115 -0.63 7.88 -27.21
C VAL A 115 0.16 7.99 -28.51
N LEU A 116 0.83 9.12 -28.74
CA LEU A 116 1.70 9.32 -29.92
C LEU A 116 2.86 8.32 -29.94
N LEU A 117 3.54 8.10 -28.80
CA LEU A 117 4.64 7.16 -28.69
C LEU A 117 4.21 5.72 -29.01
N PHE A 118 3.14 5.22 -28.37
CA PHE A 118 2.66 3.87 -28.62
C PHE A 118 2.02 3.73 -30.00
N GLY A 119 1.34 4.76 -30.50
CA GLY A 119 0.83 4.82 -31.87
C GLY A 119 1.96 4.66 -32.89
N LEU A 120 3.06 5.42 -32.74
CA LEU A 120 4.24 5.27 -33.59
C LEU A 120 4.87 3.87 -33.43
N ALA A 121 4.98 3.34 -32.22
CA ALA A 121 5.51 1.99 -32.01
C ALA A 121 4.66 0.92 -32.73
N VAL A 122 3.33 1.03 -32.70
CA VAL A 122 2.42 0.14 -33.43
C VAL A 122 2.63 0.28 -34.94
N VAL A 123 2.73 1.49 -35.48
CA VAL A 123 3.01 1.73 -36.91
C VAL A 123 4.36 1.11 -37.31
N LEU A 124 5.42 1.33 -36.53
CA LEU A 124 6.74 0.76 -36.79
C LEU A 124 6.73 -0.78 -36.73
N TYR A 125 5.95 -1.36 -35.80
CA TYR A 125 5.75 -2.81 -35.73
C TYR A 125 4.98 -3.32 -36.96
N TRP A 126 3.94 -2.63 -37.43
CA TRP A 126 3.20 -3.03 -38.63
C TRP A 126 4.06 -2.96 -39.91
N LEU A 127 4.90 -1.93 -40.04
CA LEU A 127 5.75 -1.72 -41.21
C LEU A 127 7.01 -2.61 -41.23
N HIS A 128 7.39 -3.23 -40.10
CA HIS A 128 8.66 -3.94 -39.98
C HIS A 128 8.88 -5.05 -41.04
N PRO A 129 7.90 -5.91 -41.40
CA PRO A 129 8.16 -7.00 -42.33
C PRO A 129 8.38 -6.47 -43.74
N TRP A 130 7.64 -5.43 -44.12
CA TRP A 130 7.80 -4.75 -45.41
C TRP A 130 9.18 -4.12 -45.51
N TRP A 131 9.60 -3.37 -44.48
CA TRP A 131 10.94 -2.76 -44.43
C TRP A 131 12.06 -3.80 -44.50
N ILE A 132 11.96 -4.91 -43.78
CA ILE A 132 12.99 -5.97 -43.81
C ILE A 132 13.06 -6.60 -45.20
N THR A 133 11.90 -6.96 -45.77
CA THR A 133 11.82 -7.60 -47.09
C THR A 133 12.42 -6.71 -48.17
N ARG A 134 12.05 -5.42 -48.18
CA ARG A 134 12.53 -4.45 -49.18
C ARG A 134 14.00 -4.11 -48.99
N ARG A 135 14.44 -3.82 -47.76
CA ARG A 135 15.82 -3.41 -47.47
C ARG A 135 16.82 -4.53 -47.74
N ARG A 136 16.43 -5.79 -47.48
CA ARG A 136 17.29 -6.96 -47.70
C ARG A 136 17.09 -7.65 -49.05
N ARG A 137 16.21 -7.10 -49.91
CA ARG A 137 15.87 -7.65 -51.24
C ARG A 137 15.56 -9.15 -51.16
N LEU A 138 14.72 -9.53 -50.19
CA LEU A 138 14.38 -10.93 -49.95
C LEU A 138 13.50 -11.45 -51.08
N VAL A 139 13.80 -12.67 -51.53
CA VAL A 139 13.08 -13.35 -52.63
C VAL A 139 12.35 -14.56 -52.05
N PRO A 140 11.08 -14.84 -52.43
CA PRO A 140 10.40 -16.05 -51.99
C PRO A 140 11.10 -17.30 -52.52
N LEU A 141 11.28 -18.30 -51.66
CA LEU A 141 11.65 -19.64 -52.09
C LEU A 141 10.40 -20.28 -52.74
N SER A 142 10.49 -20.59 -54.03
CA SER A 142 9.43 -21.25 -54.80
C SER A 142 9.73 -22.73 -54.99
N ALA A 143 8.67 -23.54 -55.09
CA ALA A 143 8.77 -24.98 -55.38
C ALA A 143 9.43 -25.25 -56.75
N GLU A 144 9.33 -24.31 -57.68
CA GLU A 144 9.99 -24.39 -59.00
C GLU A 144 11.52 -24.36 -58.88
N ASN A 145 12.07 -23.57 -57.96
CA ASN A 145 13.52 -23.36 -57.86
C ASN A 145 14.20 -24.30 -56.86
N SER A 146 13.48 -24.79 -55.84
CA SER A 146 14.07 -25.66 -54.79
C SER A 146 13.02 -26.57 -54.14
N PRO A 147 12.44 -27.55 -54.88
CA PRO A 147 11.34 -28.38 -54.40
C PRO A 147 11.73 -29.26 -53.20
N GLU A 148 12.92 -29.87 -53.24
CA GLU A 148 13.40 -30.76 -52.18
C GLU A 148 13.62 -30.01 -50.86
N LEU A 149 14.24 -28.83 -50.93
CA LEU A 149 14.47 -27.98 -49.76
C LEU A 149 13.15 -27.52 -49.13
N LEU A 150 12.17 -27.09 -49.93
CA LEU A 150 10.86 -26.67 -49.43
C LEU A 150 10.09 -27.84 -48.80
N ALA A 151 10.14 -29.03 -49.39
CA ALA A 151 9.54 -30.23 -48.82
C ALA A 151 10.17 -30.55 -47.45
N TYR A 152 11.50 -30.50 -47.36
CA TYR A 152 12.24 -30.70 -46.11
C TYR A 152 11.89 -29.65 -45.05
N LEU A 153 11.86 -28.36 -45.40
CA LEU A 153 11.47 -27.28 -44.49
C LEU A 153 10.03 -27.43 -44.00
N GLY A 154 9.12 -27.89 -44.87
CA GLY A 154 7.74 -28.21 -44.52
C GLY A 154 7.65 -29.34 -43.50
N GLU A 155 8.47 -30.38 -43.66
CA GLU A 155 8.57 -31.49 -42.72
C GLU A 155 9.11 -31.06 -41.35
N VAL A 156 10.23 -30.34 -41.31
CA VAL A 156 10.78 -29.82 -40.04
C VAL A 156 9.80 -28.88 -39.34
N SER A 157 9.04 -28.08 -40.10
CA SER A 157 8.00 -27.20 -39.52
C SER A 157 6.88 -27.99 -38.84
N ARG A 158 6.47 -29.13 -39.41
CA ARG A 158 5.48 -30.04 -38.80
C ARG A 158 6.04 -30.72 -37.56
N GLN A 159 7.31 -31.15 -37.58
CA GLN A 159 7.97 -31.79 -36.44
C GLN A 159 8.06 -30.88 -35.21
N VAL A 160 8.29 -29.57 -35.41
CA VAL A 160 8.28 -28.57 -34.33
C VAL A 160 6.85 -28.28 -33.83
N GLY A 161 5.81 -28.71 -34.56
CA GLY A 161 4.42 -28.56 -34.18
C GLY A 161 3.85 -27.16 -34.45
N LEU A 162 4.27 -26.50 -35.55
CA LEU A 162 3.69 -25.22 -35.95
C LEU A 162 2.33 -25.41 -36.64
N ASP A 163 1.30 -24.68 -36.19
CA ASP A 163 -0.06 -24.72 -36.76
C ASP A 163 -0.09 -24.36 -38.27
N ARG A 164 0.84 -23.51 -38.71
CA ARG A 164 0.98 -23.07 -40.10
C ARG A 164 2.45 -22.90 -40.45
N ALA A 165 2.84 -23.42 -41.61
CA ALA A 165 4.18 -23.22 -42.14
C ALA A 165 4.45 -21.73 -42.41
N PRO A 166 5.63 -21.19 -42.06
CA PRO A 166 6.01 -19.83 -42.40
C PRO A 166 6.31 -19.69 -43.90
N ALA A 167 6.23 -18.48 -44.42
CA ALA A 167 6.73 -18.18 -45.75
C ALA A 167 8.28 -18.13 -45.72
N TRP A 168 8.90 -19.01 -46.50
CA TRP A 168 10.36 -19.10 -46.62
C TRP A 168 10.89 -18.09 -47.63
N LEU A 169 11.86 -17.29 -47.22
CA LEU A 169 12.48 -16.24 -48.03
C LEU A 169 14.00 -16.45 -48.07
N LEU A 170 14.59 -16.25 -49.24
CA LEU A 170 16.03 -16.26 -49.46
C LEU A 170 16.59 -14.84 -49.39
N ALA A 171 17.70 -14.67 -48.68
CA ALA A 171 18.56 -13.49 -48.76
C ALA A 171 19.76 -13.79 -49.69
N PRO A 172 19.64 -13.56 -51.00
CA PRO A 172 20.61 -14.06 -51.98
C PRO A 172 22.01 -13.45 -51.85
N TYR A 173 22.09 -12.25 -51.28
CA TYR A 173 23.35 -11.51 -51.13
C TYR A 173 24.00 -11.67 -49.75
N ASN A 174 23.43 -12.47 -48.84
CA ASN A 174 24.00 -12.68 -47.52
C ASN A 174 24.71 -14.04 -47.44
N VAL A 175 26.05 -14.01 -47.39
CA VAL A 175 26.90 -15.21 -47.39
C VAL A 175 27.06 -15.85 -46.01
N THR A 176 26.43 -15.30 -44.97
CA THR A 176 26.47 -15.90 -43.63
C THR A 176 25.65 -17.18 -43.55
N ALA A 177 26.03 -18.12 -42.68
CA ALA A 177 25.26 -19.32 -42.37
C ALA A 177 24.19 -19.04 -41.29
N GLY A 178 23.33 -18.05 -41.54
CA GLY A 178 22.35 -17.54 -40.58
C GLY A 178 20.91 -17.61 -41.08
N GLY A 179 19.98 -17.43 -40.15
CA GLY A 179 18.56 -17.29 -40.42
C GLY A 179 17.94 -16.13 -39.65
N ARG A 180 16.66 -15.86 -39.94
CA ARG A 180 15.85 -14.93 -39.14
C ARG A 180 14.36 -15.17 -39.29
N ALA A 181 13.67 -15.44 -38.18
CA ALA A 181 12.21 -15.37 -38.09
C ALA A 181 11.68 -13.92 -37.94
N PHE A 182 10.65 -13.55 -38.71
CA PHE A 182 9.96 -12.26 -38.62
C PHE A 182 8.52 -12.30 -39.17
N GLY A 183 7.80 -11.17 -39.15
CA GLY A 183 6.42 -11.08 -39.65
C GLY A 183 5.36 -11.04 -38.55
N HIS A 184 4.10 -10.85 -38.96
CA HIS A 184 2.96 -10.73 -38.04
C HIS A 184 2.37 -12.09 -37.66
N VAL A 185 1.55 -12.12 -36.60
CA VAL A 185 0.89 -13.32 -36.06
C VAL A 185 0.24 -14.20 -37.14
N ARG A 186 -0.40 -13.60 -38.15
CA ARG A 186 -1.09 -14.34 -39.23
C ARG A 186 -0.22 -14.69 -40.44
N ARG A 187 0.95 -14.05 -40.60
CA ARG A 187 1.82 -14.19 -41.78
C ARG A 187 3.28 -14.20 -41.33
N ARG A 188 3.71 -15.34 -40.78
CA ARG A 188 5.10 -15.58 -40.36
C ARG A 188 6.00 -15.79 -41.57
N ARG A 189 7.22 -15.28 -41.49
CA ARG A 189 8.25 -15.36 -42.52
C ARG A 189 9.55 -15.81 -41.88
N VAL A 190 10.30 -16.66 -42.56
CA VAL A 190 11.66 -17.03 -42.15
C VAL A 190 12.61 -16.72 -43.30
N GLN A 191 13.59 -15.86 -43.03
CA GLN A 191 14.71 -15.59 -43.93
C GLN A 191 15.78 -16.67 -43.73
N LEU A 192 16.24 -17.26 -44.84
CA LEU A 192 17.44 -18.07 -44.93
C LEU A 192 18.50 -17.29 -45.69
N ASP A 193 19.70 -17.20 -45.13
CA ASP A 193 20.85 -16.62 -45.82
C ASP A 193 21.40 -17.60 -46.87
N ALA A 194 22.01 -17.10 -47.95
CA ALA A 194 22.57 -17.94 -49.01
C ALA A 194 23.62 -18.92 -48.47
N GLY A 195 24.47 -18.48 -47.54
CA GLY A 195 25.45 -19.35 -46.88
C GLY A 195 24.82 -20.47 -46.05
N LEU A 196 23.62 -20.27 -45.51
CA LEU A 196 22.88 -21.32 -44.82
C LEU A 196 22.32 -22.35 -45.81
N VAL A 197 21.81 -21.91 -46.97
CA VAL A 197 21.32 -22.83 -48.01
C VAL A 197 22.42 -23.75 -48.53
N VAL A 198 23.66 -23.27 -48.65
CA VAL A 198 24.81 -24.13 -49.01
C VAL A 198 24.99 -25.28 -48.00
N LEU A 199 24.82 -25.02 -46.70
CA LEU A 199 24.91 -26.05 -45.66
C LEU A 199 23.86 -27.16 -45.82
N TYR A 200 22.73 -26.92 -46.48
CA TYR A 200 21.78 -28.00 -46.76
C TYR A 200 22.43 -29.16 -47.54
N SER A 201 23.36 -28.83 -48.44
CA SER A 201 24.11 -29.81 -49.25
C SER A 201 25.43 -30.28 -48.63
N THR A 202 26.11 -29.42 -47.84
CA THR A 202 27.45 -29.71 -47.32
C THR A 202 27.49 -30.20 -45.88
N ASP A 203 26.54 -29.78 -45.04
CA ASP A 203 26.40 -30.17 -43.63
C ASP A 203 24.93 -30.06 -43.21
N ARG A 204 24.14 -31.08 -43.59
CA ARG A 204 22.69 -31.11 -43.39
C ARG A 204 22.30 -31.06 -41.91
N ALA A 205 23.16 -31.56 -41.02
CA ALA A 205 22.95 -31.51 -39.57
C ALA A 205 23.08 -30.07 -39.06
N ALA A 206 24.11 -29.34 -39.50
CA ALA A 206 24.24 -27.92 -39.16
C ALA A 206 23.10 -27.07 -39.73
N PHE A 207 22.67 -27.33 -40.97
CA PHE A 207 21.51 -26.68 -41.56
C PHE A 207 20.25 -26.89 -40.70
N ARG A 208 19.98 -28.16 -40.33
CA ARG A 208 18.83 -28.53 -39.50
C ARG A 208 18.83 -27.80 -38.17
N ALA A 209 19.98 -27.76 -37.47
CA ALA A 209 20.10 -27.11 -36.17
C ALA A 209 19.76 -25.60 -36.22
N VAL A 210 20.22 -24.88 -37.25
CA VAL A 210 19.90 -23.46 -37.43
C VAL A 210 18.42 -23.26 -37.77
N VAL A 211 17.84 -24.10 -38.63
CA VAL A 211 16.41 -24.03 -38.96
C VAL A 211 15.55 -24.30 -37.73
N LEU A 212 15.89 -25.30 -36.91
CA LEU A 212 15.17 -25.60 -35.66
C LEU A 212 15.21 -24.41 -34.69
N HIS A 213 16.36 -23.73 -34.57
CA HIS A 213 16.48 -22.51 -33.77
C HIS A 213 15.56 -21.38 -34.27
N GLU A 214 15.50 -21.14 -35.58
CA GLU A 214 14.61 -20.12 -36.15
C GLU A 214 13.12 -20.47 -36.00
N LEU A 215 12.77 -21.75 -36.12
CA LEU A 215 11.40 -22.23 -35.89
C LEU A 215 11.01 -22.16 -34.40
N ALA A 216 11.95 -22.34 -33.48
CA ALA A 216 11.72 -22.22 -32.05
C ALA A 216 11.24 -20.80 -31.66
N HIS A 217 11.71 -19.75 -32.34
CA HIS A 217 11.18 -18.39 -32.17
C HIS A 217 9.69 -18.27 -32.55
N LEU A 218 9.28 -18.94 -33.63
CA LEU A 218 7.88 -18.97 -34.06
C LEU A 218 7.00 -19.72 -33.06
N TRP A 219 7.49 -20.88 -32.60
CA TRP A 219 6.79 -21.73 -31.64
C TRP A 219 6.61 -21.01 -30.29
N HIS A 220 7.66 -20.36 -29.79
CA HIS A 220 7.62 -19.61 -28.52
C HIS A 220 6.93 -18.23 -28.63
N ARG A 221 6.48 -17.84 -29.83
CA ARG A 221 5.78 -16.56 -30.12
C ARG A 221 6.54 -15.34 -29.60
N ASP A 222 7.86 -15.32 -29.74
CA ASP A 222 8.72 -14.23 -29.26
C ASP A 222 9.08 -13.19 -30.36
N VAL A 223 8.76 -13.50 -31.61
CA VAL A 223 8.92 -12.61 -32.76
C VAL A 223 8.20 -11.27 -32.53
N ASP A 224 6.93 -11.30 -32.10
CA ASP A 224 6.18 -10.06 -31.90
C ASP A 224 6.75 -9.23 -30.75
N LYS A 225 7.09 -9.87 -29.63
CA LYS A 225 7.72 -9.21 -28.47
C LYS A 225 9.03 -8.55 -28.88
N THR A 226 9.83 -9.20 -29.74
CA THR A 226 11.07 -8.64 -30.28
C THR A 226 10.81 -7.37 -31.06
N TYR A 227 9.98 -7.45 -32.12
CA TYR A 227 9.80 -6.32 -33.01
C TYR A 227 9.05 -5.17 -32.34
N LEU A 228 8.13 -5.46 -31.44
CA LEU A 228 7.47 -4.46 -30.60
C LEU A 228 8.47 -3.80 -29.63
N THR A 229 9.37 -4.57 -29.02
CA THR A 229 10.47 -4.02 -28.19
C THR A 229 11.36 -3.06 -28.98
N LEU A 230 11.74 -3.42 -30.21
CA LEU A 230 12.53 -2.56 -31.09
C LEU A 230 11.76 -1.31 -31.54
N ALA A 231 10.47 -1.45 -31.80
CA ALA A 231 9.60 -0.36 -32.20
C ALA A 231 9.39 0.65 -31.06
N ILE A 232 9.09 0.16 -29.84
CA ILE A 232 8.96 0.97 -28.63
C ILE A 232 10.25 1.75 -28.37
N TRP A 233 11.42 1.11 -28.45
CA TRP A 233 12.71 1.80 -28.28
C TRP A 233 12.88 2.96 -29.27
N ARG A 234 12.59 2.73 -30.56
CA ARG A 234 12.70 3.78 -31.59
C ARG A 234 11.71 4.91 -31.36
N ALA A 235 10.46 4.57 -31.01
CA ALA A 235 9.43 5.56 -30.72
C ALA A 235 9.77 6.39 -29.48
N TYR A 236 10.26 5.75 -28.41
CA TYR A 236 10.78 6.43 -27.22
C TYR A 236 11.88 7.44 -27.56
N VAL A 237 12.86 7.04 -28.38
CA VAL A 237 13.95 7.94 -28.79
C VAL A 237 13.42 9.13 -29.58
N VAL A 238 12.55 8.90 -30.57
CA VAL A 238 12.07 9.93 -31.50
C VAL A 238 11.04 10.86 -30.86
N VAL A 239 10.12 10.34 -30.06
CA VAL A 239 8.95 11.08 -29.54
C VAL A 239 9.20 11.68 -28.16
N ALA A 240 9.98 11.02 -27.31
CA ALA A 240 10.22 11.47 -25.94
C ALA A 240 11.64 12.04 -25.76
N LEU A 241 12.67 11.22 -25.99
CA LEU A 241 14.05 11.58 -25.64
C LEU A 241 14.59 12.75 -26.47
N ILE A 242 14.49 12.70 -27.80
CA ILE A 242 15.02 13.76 -28.67
C ILE A 242 14.31 15.10 -28.41
N PRO A 243 12.96 15.18 -28.43
CA PRO A 243 12.28 16.44 -28.16
C PRO A 243 12.62 17.01 -26.78
N PHE A 244 12.73 16.16 -25.76
CA PHE A 244 13.11 16.61 -24.42
C PHE A 244 14.53 17.18 -24.34
N VAL A 245 15.51 16.48 -24.91
CA VAL A 245 16.90 16.96 -24.95
C VAL A 245 17.00 18.26 -25.75
N VAL A 246 16.33 18.35 -26.90
CA VAL A 246 16.29 19.57 -27.71
C VAL A 246 15.63 20.71 -26.93
N GLY A 247 14.48 20.47 -26.29
CA GLY A 247 13.79 21.47 -25.47
C GLY A 247 14.67 21.99 -24.34
N LEU A 248 15.36 21.09 -23.62
CA LEU A 248 16.26 21.45 -22.53
C LEU A 248 17.45 22.31 -23.01
N LEU A 249 18.03 21.99 -24.17
CA LEU A 249 19.13 22.76 -24.75
C LEU A 249 18.69 24.16 -25.24
N LEU A 250 17.44 24.28 -25.70
CA LEU A 250 16.87 25.54 -26.19
C LEU A 250 16.33 26.43 -25.06
N ALA A 251 16.11 25.88 -23.87
CA ALA A 251 15.48 26.59 -22.76
C ALA A 251 16.40 27.59 -22.03
N VAL A 252 17.68 27.72 -22.44
CA VAL A 252 18.64 28.66 -21.84
C VAL A 252 18.43 30.07 -22.40
N PRO A 253 17.97 31.05 -21.60
CA PRO A 253 17.72 32.39 -22.12
C PRO A 253 19.04 33.18 -22.24
N LEU A 254 19.26 33.80 -23.39
CA LEU A 254 20.34 34.78 -23.61
C LEU A 254 20.10 36.00 -22.70
N GLY A 255 20.82 36.08 -21.58
CA GLY A 255 20.76 37.22 -20.65
C GLY A 255 20.65 36.90 -19.16
N TRP A 256 20.65 35.62 -18.76
CA TRP A 256 20.61 35.25 -17.34
C TRP A 256 21.90 35.59 -16.59
N PRO A 257 21.82 36.07 -15.32
CA PRO A 257 23.01 36.28 -14.49
C PRO A 257 23.72 34.95 -14.21
N VAL A 258 25.05 34.99 -14.01
CA VAL A 258 25.90 33.79 -13.84
C VAL A 258 25.43 32.89 -12.69
N THR A 259 24.86 33.45 -11.62
CA THR A 259 24.29 32.70 -10.48
C THR A 259 23.01 31.95 -10.84
N ALA A 260 22.13 32.54 -11.64
CA ALA A 260 20.95 31.86 -12.19
C ALA A 260 21.36 30.80 -13.23
N LEU A 261 22.41 31.08 -14.00
CA LEU A 261 22.97 30.15 -14.97
C LEU A 261 23.59 28.91 -14.26
N THR A 262 24.39 29.12 -13.21
CA THR A 262 25.03 28.02 -12.45
C THR A 262 24.03 27.14 -11.72
N SER A 263 23.02 27.71 -11.06
CA SER A 263 21.91 26.96 -10.43
C SER A 263 21.04 26.21 -11.45
N HIS A 264 20.77 26.83 -12.60
CA HIS A 264 20.12 26.16 -13.72
C HIS A 264 20.94 24.97 -14.24
N TRP A 265 22.26 25.13 -14.40
CA TRP A 265 23.13 24.06 -14.88
C TRP A 265 23.29 22.91 -13.88
N THR A 266 23.35 23.17 -12.57
CA THR A 266 23.41 22.08 -11.58
C THR A 266 22.14 21.23 -11.58
N GLY A 267 20.95 21.87 -11.61
CA GLY A 267 19.68 21.18 -11.78
C GLY A 267 19.58 20.45 -13.12
N THR A 268 19.99 21.11 -14.21
CA THR A 268 20.04 20.53 -15.56
C THR A 268 20.95 19.32 -15.65
N LEU A 269 22.13 19.35 -15.02
CA LEU A 269 23.05 18.21 -14.98
C LEU A 269 22.48 17.04 -14.18
N ALA A 270 21.76 17.31 -13.08
CA ALA A 270 21.06 16.26 -12.32
C ALA A 270 19.93 15.61 -13.13
N VAL A 271 19.16 16.43 -13.86
CA VAL A 271 18.12 15.99 -14.80
C VAL A 271 18.74 15.16 -15.93
N LEU A 272 19.80 15.65 -16.59
CA LEU A 272 20.53 14.94 -17.64
C LEU A 272 21.15 13.62 -17.14
N GLY A 273 21.71 13.61 -15.93
CA GLY A 273 22.23 12.40 -15.30
C GLY A 273 21.14 11.36 -15.07
N SER A 274 19.98 11.79 -14.58
CA SER A 274 18.82 10.93 -14.38
C SER A 274 18.28 10.40 -15.71
N LEU A 275 18.15 11.25 -16.73
CA LEU A 275 17.78 10.86 -18.09
C LEU A 275 18.71 9.82 -18.69
N LEU A 276 20.02 9.98 -18.48
CA LEU A 276 21.02 9.04 -18.96
C LEU A 276 20.81 7.69 -18.29
N VAL A 277 20.68 7.66 -16.96
CA VAL A 277 20.42 6.42 -16.20
C VAL A 277 19.14 5.72 -16.69
N LEU A 278 18.06 6.48 -16.85
CA LEU A 278 16.76 5.96 -17.30
C LEU A 278 16.81 5.43 -18.74
N THR A 279 17.47 6.15 -19.64
CA THR A 279 17.64 5.73 -21.04
C THR A 279 18.53 4.49 -21.13
N VAL A 280 19.61 4.43 -20.34
CA VAL A 280 20.45 3.23 -20.22
C VAL A 280 19.62 2.06 -19.69
N LEU A 281 18.74 2.26 -18.71
CA LEU A 281 17.87 1.21 -18.20
C LEU A 281 16.92 0.65 -19.27
N VAL A 282 16.27 1.52 -20.06
CA VAL A 282 15.43 1.12 -21.20
C VAL A 282 16.25 0.30 -22.20
N TYR A 283 17.44 0.79 -22.55
CA TYR A 283 18.34 0.12 -23.50
C TYR A 283 18.80 -1.26 -22.99
N LEU A 284 19.20 -1.36 -21.72
CA LEU A 284 19.62 -2.61 -21.10
C LEU A 284 18.47 -3.60 -20.99
N THR A 285 17.24 -3.14 -20.71
CA THR A 285 16.05 -3.99 -20.66
C THR A 285 15.71 -4.54 -22.05
N ARG A 286 15.77 -3.70 -23.08
CA ARG A 286 15.67 -4.12 -24.49
C ARG A 286 16.67 -5.24 -24.79
N ASN A 287 17.95 -5.04 -24.48
CA ASN A 287 18.98 -6.04 -24.76
C ASN A 287 18.80 -7.31 -23.92
N ALA A 288 18.31 -7.21 -22.69
CA ALA A 288 17.99 -8.37 -21.86
C ALA A 288 16.87 -9.24 -22.47
N ILE A 289 15.85 -8.62 -23.09
CA ILE A 289 14.82 -9.35 -23.85
C ILE A 289 15.45 -10.08 -25.04
N LEU A 290 16.31 -9.39 -25.79
CA LEU A 290 17.00 -9.96 -26.95
C LEU A 290 17.94 -11.11 -26.59
N ARG A 291 18.55 -11.11 -25.39
CA ARG A 291 19.40 -12.23 -24.95
C ARG A 291 18.60 -13.45 -24.50
N VAL A 292 17.53 -13.24 -23.74
CA VAL A 292 16.75 -14.33 -23.12
C VAL A 292 15.96 -15.14 -24.13
N ARG A 293 15.48 -14.50 -25.21
CA ARG A 293 14.81 -15.21 -26.31
C ARG A 293 15.73 -16.26 -26.95
N GLU A 294 17.02 -15.95 -27.11
CA GLU A 294 17.98 -16.84 -27.78
C GLU A 294 18.18 -18.09 -26.92
N THR A 295 18.33 -17.93 -25.59
CA THR A 295 18.45 -19.08 -24.66
C THR A 295 17.19 -19.95 -24.61
N HIS A 296 16.00 -19.37 -24.84
CA HIS A 296 14.76 -20.16 -24.95
C HIS A 296 14.69 -20.90 -26.28
N ALA A 297 15.03 -20.22 -27.39
CA ALA A 297 15.09 -20.83 -28.71
C ALA A 297 16.10 -21.98 -28.74
N ASP A 298 17.27 -21.81 -28.13
CA ASP A 298 18.29 -22.86 -28.00
C ASP A 298 17.78 -24.09 -27.22
N ALA A 299 17.11 -23.88 -26.08
CA ALA A 299 16.59 -24.99 -25.27
C ALA A 299 15.48 -25.77 -26.01
N ILE A 300 14.60 -25.07 -26.73
CA ILE A 300 13.54 -25.71 -27.54
C ILE A 300 14.16 -26.44 -28.74
N ALA A 301 15.07 -25.78 -29.45
CA ALA A 301 15.76 -26.36 -30.60
C ALA A 301 16.55 -27.60 -30.20
N ALA A 302 17.22 -27.60 -29.04
CA ALA A 302 17.96 -28.74 -28.52
C ALA A 302 17.08 -29.99 -28.32
N VAL A 303 15.84 -29.82 -27.84
CA VAL A 303 14.92 -30.95 -27.67
C VAL A 303 14.59 -31.59 -29.02
N HIS A 304 14.31 -30.78 -30.04
CA HIS A 304 13.98 -31.28 -31.38
C HIS A 304 15.23 -31.73 -32.16
N ASP A 305 16.41 -31.20 -31.84
CA ASP A 305 17.65 -31.57 -32.48
C ASP A 305 18.15 -32.94 -31.99
N GLY A 306 17.89 -33.25 -30.72
CA GLY A 306 18.26 -34.51 -30.08
C GLY A 306 19.68 -34.51 -29.49
N PRO A 307 20.06 -35.57 -28.74
CA PRO A 307 21.36 -35.65 -28.05
C PRO A 307 22.56 -35.67 -29.02
N ASP A 308 22.38 -36.26 -30.21
CA ASP A 308 23.40 -36.32 -31.26
C ASP A 308 23.30 -35.16 -32.27
N GLY A 309 22.49 -34.14 -31.96
CA GLY A 309 22.24 -32.98 -32.81
C GLY A 309 23.45 -32.05 -32.96
N ALA A 310 23.52 -31.36 -34.09
CA ALA A 310 24.64 -30.45 -34.40
C ALA A 310 24.61 -29.14 -33.58
N LEU A 311 23.46 -28.76 -32.99
CA LEU A 311 23.27 -27.48 -32.30
C LEU A 311 24.29 -27.25 -31.18
N ARG A 312 24.50 -28.25 -30.32
CA ARG A 312 25.48 -28.16 -29.21
C ARG A 312 26.89 -27.90 -29.74
N GLY A 313 27.29 -28.63 -30.78
CA GLY A 313 28.59 -28.48 -31.43
C GLY A 313 28.76 -27.10 -32.07
N LEU A 314 27.74 -26.61 -32.78
CA LEU A 314 27.75 -25.29 -33.41
C LEU A 314 27.89 -24.16 -32.38
N VAL A 315 27.11 -24.20 -31.30
CA VAL A 315 27.20 -23.19 -30.23
C VAL A 315 28.54 -23.28 -29.50
N GLY A 316 29.08 -24.49 -29.31
CA GLY A 316 30.40 -24.70 -28.69
C GLY A 316 31.57 -24.13 -29.48
N ARG A 317 31.43 -23.98 -30.80
CA ARG A 317 32.44 -23.35 -31.68
C ARG A 317 32.36 -21.81 -31.67
N LEU A 318 31.32 -21.21 -31.09
CA LEU A 318 31.20 -19.76 -31.02
C LEU A 318 32.29 -19.18 -30.11
N ARG A 319 32.94 -18.12 -30.58
CA ARG A 319 33.98 -17.42 -29.80
C ARG A 319 33.36 -16.78 -28.56
N VAL A 320 33.90 -17.10 -27.39
CA VAL A 320 33.56 -16.42 -26.14
C VAL A 320 34.18 -15.03 -26.16
N PRO A 321 33.41 -13.94 -25.98
CA PRO A 321 33.97 -12.60 -25.96
C PRO A 321 34.98 -12.43 -24.81
N THR A 322 36.23 -12.08 -25.14
CA THR A 322 37.28 -11.74 -24.18
C THR A 322 37.28 -10.23 -23.94
N GLY A 323 36.37 -9.75 -23.08
CA GLY A 323 36.25 -8.33 -22.77
C GLY A 323 35.74 -8.05 -21.37
N PRO A 324 35.81 -6.78 -20.92
CA PRO A 324 35.30 -6.41 -19.61
C PRO A 324 33.80 -6.71 -19.50
N ARG A 325 33.38 -7.19 -18.33
CA ARG A 325 32.01 -7.72 -18.08
C ARG A 325 30.89 -6.75 -18.44
N TRP A 326 31.12 -5.43 -18.37
CA TRP A 326 30.11 -4.44 -18.75
C TRP A 326 29.77 -4.46 -20.25
N ARG A 327 30.71 -4.84 -21.14
CA ARG A 327 30.43 -4.97 -22.58
C ARG A 327 29.41 -6.08 -22.85
N ALA A 328 29.37 -7.11 -22.02
CA ALA A 328 28.35 -8.16 -22.12
C ALA A 328 26.93 -7.62 -21.89
N LEU A 329 26.76 -6.53 -21.12
CA LEU A 329 25.45 -5.90 -20.90
C LEU A 329 24.94 -5.21 -22.18
N LEU A 330 25.85 -4.70 -23.01
CA LEU A 330 25.53 -4.04 -24.28
C LEU A 330 25.29 -5.02 -25.43
N SER A 331 25.68 -6.29 -25.28
CA SER A 331 25.46 -7.33 -26.29
C SER A 331 23.97 -7.70 -26.39
N THR A 332 23.50 -7.89 -27.62
CA THR A 332 22.15 -8.43 -27.90
C THR A 332 22.10 -9.96 -27.86
N HIS A 333 23.26 -10.63 -27.88
CA HIS A 333 23.36 -12.09 -27.78
C HIS A 333 23.93 -12.52 -26.42
N PRO A 334 23.44 -13.63 -25.85
CA PRO A 334 23.97 -14.19 -24.62
C PRO A 334 25.38 -14.77 -24.83
N ASP A 335 26.10 -14.97 -23.73
CA ASP A 335 27.40 -15.66 -23.75
C ASP A 335 27.23 -17.10 -24.28
N PRO A 336 28.10 -17.59 -25.18
CA PRO A 336 28.04 -18.97 -25.68
C PRO A 336 27.97 -20.03 -24.58
N ARG A 337 28.62 -19.82 -23.43
CA ARG A 337 28.54 -20.73 -22.26
C ARG A 337 27.14 -20.77 -21.67
N GLN A 338 26.45 -19.63 -21.66
CA GLN A 338 25.07 -19.56 -21.18
C GLN A 338 24.11 -20.27 -22.14
N ARG A 339 24.36 -20.19 -23.45
CA ARG A 339 23.62 -20.93 -24.47
C ARG A 339 23.81 -22.44 -24.31
N LEU A 340 25.06 -22.90 -24.18
CA LEU A 340 25.38 -24.32 -23.91
C LEU A 340 24.71 -24.82 -22.62
N ALA A 341 24.76 -24.04 -21.54
CA ALA A 341 24.10 -24.43 -20.30
C ALA A 341 22.57 -24.57 -20.43
N ALA A 342 21.93 -23.75 -21.29
CA ALA A 342 20.49 -23.85 -21.55
C ALA A 342 20.14 -25.04 -22.46
N ILE A 343 21.05 -25.43 -23.36
CA ILE A 343 20.95 -26.64 -24.18
C ILE A 343 21.07 -27.89 -23.30
N ASP A 344 22.03 -27.88 -22.36
CA ASP A 344 22.33 -29.04 -21.50
C ASP A 344 21.31 -29.23 -20.38
N ASP A 345 20.87 -28.13 -19.75
CA ASP A 345 19.91 -28.15 -18.65
C ASP A 345 18.87 -27.03 -18.85
N PRO A 346 17.73 -27.33 -19.49
CA PRO A 346 16.63 -26.37 -19.63
C PRO A 346 16.11 -25.83 -18.29
N ALA A 347 16.33 -26.52 -17.17
CA ALA A 347 15.92 -26.04 -15.84
C ALA A 347 16.71 -24.80 -15.39
N VAL A 348 17.85 -24.48 -16.02
CA VAL A 348 18.59 -23.23 -15.79
C VAL A 348 17.73 -22.00 -16.13
N LEU A 349 16.80 -22.11 -17.09
CA LEU A 349 15.90 -21.03 -17.48
C LEU A 349 14.88 -20.67 -16.38
N ALA A 350 14.61 -21.59 -15.46
CA ALA A 350 13.68 -21.38 -14.34
C ALA A 350 14.35 -20.71 -13.12
N ARG A 351 15.66 -20.42 -13.15
CA ARG A 351 16.35 -19.80 -12.01
C ARG A 351 15.95 -18.32 -11.85
N PRO A 352 15.66 -17.84 -10.63
CA PRO A 352 15.28 -16.44 -10.39
C PRO A 352 16.44 -15.50 -10.75
N SER A 353 16.16 -14.51 -11.59
CA SER A 353 17.13 -13.48 -11.97
C SER A 353 17.02 -12.28 -11.05
N LEU A 354 18.01 -12.09 -10.17
CA LEU A 354 18.06 -10.94 -9.26
C LEU A 354 18.05 -9.61 -10.01
N TRP A 355 18.66 -9.54 -11.19
CA TRP A 355 18.66 -8.34 -12.04
C TRP A 355 17.28 -7.99 -12.59
N VAL A 356 16.44 -8.99 -12.88
CA VAL A 356 15.06 -8.75 -13.29
C VAL A 356 14.25 -8.19 -12.12
N LEU A 357 14.46 -8.70 -10.91
CA LEU A 357 13.83 -8.17 -9.71
C LEU A 357 14.31 -6.75 -9.40
N ALA A 358 15.62 -6.47 -9.52
CA ALA A 358 16.17 -5.13 -9.34
C ALA A 358 15.54 -4.14 -10.34
N GLY A 359 15.54 -4.51 -11.63
CA GLY A 359 14.94 -3.69 -12.69
C GLY A 359 13.44 -3.48 -12.49
N ALA A 360 12.71 -4.52 -12.06
CA ALA A 360 11.30 -4.42 -11.73
C ALA A 360 11.03 -3.51 -10.54
N GLY A 361 11.89 -3.56 -9.51
CA GLY A 361 11.89 -2.60 -8.41
C GLY A 361 12.04 -1.18 -8.96
N ILE A 362 13.10 -0.91 -9.73
CA ILE A 362 13.38 0.43 -10.29
C ILE A 362 12.20 0.94 -11.12
N ALA A 363 11.66 0.11 -12.02
CA ALA A 363 10.51 0.49 -12.83
C ALA A 363 9.26 0.78 -11.99
N ALA A 364 9.01 -0.02 -10.97
CA ALA A 364 7.89 0.19 -10.06
C ALA A 364 8.07 1.44 -9.21
N GLY A 365 9.29 1.76 -8.75
CA GLY A 365 9.60 3.00 -8.05
C GLY A 365 9.36 4.24 -8.92
N LEU A 366 9.82 4.20 -10.18
CA LEU A 366 9.56 5.27 -11.15
C LEU A 366 8.07 5.45 -11.43
N LEU A 367 7.36 4.34 -11.67
CA LEU A 367 5.92 4.36 -11.95
C LEU A 367 5.13 4.82 -10.72
N ALA A 368 5.52 4.38 -9.53
CA ALA A 368 4.95 4.78 -8.24
C ALA A 368 4.99 6.30 -8.06
N THR A 369 6.13 6.94 -8.31
CA THR A 369 6.26 8.40 -8.17
C THR A 369 5.31 9.13 -9.13
N ASN A 370 5.30 8.73 -10.41
CA ASN A 370 4.47 9.37 -11.42
C ASN A 370 2.97 9.13 -11.18
N LEU A 371 2.58 7.91 -10.84
CA LEU A 371 1.19 7.60 -10.51
C LEU A 371 0.75 8.31 -9.23
N GLY A 372 1.63 8.40 -8.22
CA GLY A 372 1.36 9.17 -7.01
C GLY A 372 1.01 10.62 -7.34
N PHE A 373 1.84 11.28 -8.15
CA PHE A 373 1.57 12.63 -8.61
C PHE A 373 0.23 12.76 -9.35
N VAL A 374 -0.03 11.91 -10.35
CA VAL A 374 -1.29 11.94 -11.11
C VAL A 374 -2.50 11.70 -10.18
N PHE A 375 -2.40 10.73 -9.27
CA PHE A 375 -3.51 10.35 -8.38
C PHE A 375 -3.75 11.40 -7.29
N ASP A 376 -2.72 12.12 -6.84
CA ASP A 376 -2.88 13.24 -5.91
C ASP A 376 -3.82 14.31 -6.51
N PHE A 377 -3.75 14.56 -7.83
CA PHE A 377 -4.62 15.52 -8.54
C PHE A 377 -5.91 14.93 -9.13
N LEU A 378 -6.02 13.61 -9.29
CA LEU A 378 -7.31 12.98 -9.66
C LEU A 378 -8.21 12.77 -8.44
N PHE A 379 -7.61 12.51 -7.27
CA PHE A 379 -8.29 12.27 -6.00
C PHE A 379 -8.08 13.45 -5.06
N VAL A 380 -8.34 14.65 -5.56
CA VAL A 380 -8.05 15.93 -4.90
C VAL A 380 -8.70 16.04 -3.52
N THR A 381 -9.92 15.54 -3.38
CA THR A 381 -10.65 15.54 -2.09
C THR A 381 -10.06 14.52 -1.12
N THR A 382 -9.37 13.49 -1.62
CA THR A 382 -8.92 12.32 -0.85
C THR A 382 -7.53 11.85 -1.31
N VAL A 383 -6.50 12.69 -1.12
CA VAL A 383 -5.12 12.39 -1.58
C VAL A 383 -4.61 11.04 -1.03
N ALA A 384 -4.94 10.72 0.22
CA ALA A 384 -4.59 9.46 0.86
C ALA A 384 -5.20 8.23 0.16
N LEU A 385 -6.44 8.33 -0.35
CA LEU A 385 -7.06 7.30 -1.17
C LEU A 385 -6.30 7.10 -2.48
N GLY A 386 -5.97 8.21 -3.17
CA GLY A 386 -5.21 8.17 -4.41
C GLY A 386 -3.88 7.44 -4.25
N ARG A 387 -3.08 7.84 -3.25
CA ARG A 387 -1.81 7.18 -2.91
C ARG A 387 -1.99 5.74 -2.46
N GLY A 388 -3.05 5.46 -1.70
CA GLY A 388 -3.41 4.11 -1.29
C GLY A 388 -3.69 3.19 -2.48
N LEU A 389 -4.44 3.66 -3.48
CA LEU A 389 -4.72 2.93 -4.72
C LEU A 389 -3.44 2.66 -5.52
N VAL A 390 -2.56 3.65 -5.65
CA VAL A 390 -1.24 3.47 -6.27
C VAL A 390 -0.44 2.40 -5.51
N GLY A 391 -0.43 2.49 -4.18
CA GLY A 391 0.16 1.48 -3.31
C GLY A 391 -0.36 0.07 -3.58
N VAL A 392 -1.69 -0.11 -3.62
CA VAL A 392 -2.33 -1.40 -3.91
C VAL A 392 -1.92 -1.94 -5.28
N VAL A 393 -1.98 -1.13 -6.34
CA VAL A 393 -1.62 -1.54 -7.70
C VAL A 393 -0.16 -1.99 -7.78
N ILE A 394 0.75 -1.18 -7.24
CA ILE A 394 2.18 -1.48 -7.23
C ILE A 394 2.47 -2.74 -6.39
N ALA A 395 1.81 -2.88 -5.24
CA ALA A 395 1.94 -4.04 -4.37
C ALA A 395 1.54 -5.32 -5.08
N LEU A 396 0.39 -5.34 -5.76
CA LEU A 396 -0.11 -6.49 -6.52
C LEU A 396 0.91 -6.93 -7.59
N VAL A 397 1.49 -5.98 -8.32
CA VAL A 397 2.49 -6.25 -9.36
C VAL A 397 3.79 -6.79 -8.75
N LEU A 398 4.35 -6.12 -7.74
CA LEU A 398 5.65 -6.48 -7.16
C LEU A 398 5.59 -7.80 -6.39
N SER A 399 4.57 -8.00 -5.56
CA SER A 399 4.38 -9.25 -4.82
C SER A 399 4.00 -10.41 -5.74
N GLY A 400 3.20 -10.16 -6.78
CA GLY A 400 2.88 -11.15 -7.81
C GLY A 400 4.13 -11.61 -8.56
N LEU A 401 4.98 -10.66 -8.97
CA LEU A 401 6.28 -10.95 -9.60
C LEU A 401 7.17 -11.77 -8.66
N LEU A 402 7.32 -11.33 -7.41
CA LEU A 402 8.08 -12.05 -6.38
C LEU A 402 7.54 -13.48 -6.22
N ALA A 403 6.23 -13.66 -6.09
CA ALA A 403 5.60 -14.96 -5.96
C ALA A 403 5.83 -15.86 -7.19
N VAL A 404 5.75 -15.32 -8.41
CA VAL A 404 6.05 -16.06 -9.66
C VAL A 404 7.53 -16.44 -9.74
N THR A 405 8.46 -15.58 -9.30
CA THR A 405 9.88 -15.95 -9.26
C THR A 405 10.18 -17.06 -8.25
N LEU A 406 9.50 -17.03 -7.10
CA LEU A 406 9.60 -18.09 -6.10
C LEU A 406 8.94 -19.39 -6.58
N TRP A 407 7.83 -19.30 -7.33
CA TRP A 407 7.20 -20.45 -7.99
C TRP A 407 8.16 -21.11 -8.95
N HIS A 408 8.78 -20.37 -9.88
CA HIS A 408 9.79 -20.92 -10.77
C HIS A 408 10.92 -21.63 -10.01
N ALA A 409 11.39 -21.06 -8.89
CA ALA A 409 12.48 -21.62 -8.10
C ALA A 409 12.15 -22.97 -7.44
N VAL A 410 10.87 -23.30 -7.21
CA VAL A 410 10.44 -24.56 -6.58
C VAL A 410 9.63 -25.48 -7.49
N ALA A 411 9.33 -25.06 -8.72
CA ALA A 411 8.51 -25.83 -9.66
C ALA A 411 9.16 -27.15 -10.09
N GLY A 412 10.49 -27.17 -10.27
CA GLY A 412 11.22 -28.36 -10.70
C GLY A 412 11.52 -29.35 -9.56
N ASP A 413 11.63 -28.88 -8.33
CA ASP A 413 11.86 -29.71 -7.14
C ASP A 413 11.26 -29.04 -5.90
N PRO A 414 10.01 -29.37 -5.54
CA PRO A 414 9.31 -28.80 -4.38
C PRO A 414 9.95 -29.18 -3.03
N GLU A 415 10.69 -30.30 -2.97
CA GLU A 415 11.34 -30.76 -1.75
C GLU A 415 12.70 -30.07 -1.53
N ARG A 416 13.28 -29.49 -2.58
CA ARG A 416 14.51 -28.73 -2.51
C ARG A 416 14.44 -27.63 -1.46
N ARG A 417 15.38 -27.69 -0.52
CA ARG A 417 15.65 -26.57 0.38
C ARG A 417 16.37 -25.49 -0.40
N LEU A 418 15.64 -24.42 -0.73
CA LEU A 418 16.26 -23.20 -1.23
C LEU A 418 17.22 -22.64 -0.17
N PRO A 419 18.41 -22.17 -0.59
CA PRO A 419 19.34 -21.54 0.33
C PRO A 419 18.69 -20.29 0.94
N TRP A 420 19.03 -20.00 2.20
CA TRP A 420 18.40 -18.91 2.93
C TRP A 420 18.57 -17.55 2.23
N ARG A 421 19.68 -17.40 1.52
CA ARG A 421 20.00 -16.25 0.68
C ARG A 421 18.96 -15.99 -0.41
N THR A 422 18.34 -17.02 -1.02
CA THR A 422 17.41 -16.80 -2.14
C THR A 422 16.14 -16.08 -1.69
N TRP A 423 15.54 -16.48 -0.57
CA TRP A 423 14.29 -15.87 -0.09
C TRP A 423 14.50 -14.56 0.68
N LEU A 424 15.74 -14.23 1.08
CA LEU A 424 16.10 -12.89 1.58
C LEU A 424 16.53 -11.94 0.47
N LEU A 425 17.39 -12.38 -0.46
CA LEU A 425 17.93 -11.51 -1.51
C LEU A 425 16.86 -11.08 -2.51
N CYS A 426 15.91 -11.95 -2.86
CA CYS A 426 14.84 -11.59 -3.81
C CYS A 426 14.03 -10.35 -3.36
N PRO A 427 13.42 -10.33 -2.15
CA PRO A 427 12.70 -9.14 -1.68
C PRO A 427 13.63 -7.96 -1.40
N THR A 428 14.87 -8.20 -0.93
CA THR A 428 15.83 -7.12 -0.67
C THR A 428 16.22 -6.38 -1.95
N VAL A 429 16.54 -7.10 -3.01
CA VAL A 429 16.93 -6.53 -4.30
C VAL A 429 15.74 -5.83 -4.96
N LEU A 430 14.52 -6.37 -4.81
CA LEU A 430 13.30 -5.74 -5.30
C LEU A 430 13.02 -4.40 -4.60
N ALA A 431 13.11 -4.37 -3.25
CA ALA A 431 12.92 -3.17 -2.45
C ALA A 431 14.02 -2.12 -2.68
N ALA A 432 15.29 -2.54 -2.75
CA ALA A 432 16.39 -1.66 -3.09
C ALA A 432 16.23 -1.05 -4.49
N GLY A 433 15.79 -1.86 -5.46
CA GLY A 433 15.44 -1.37 -6.78
C GLY A 433 14.33 -0.32 -6.73
N PHE A 434 13.27 -0.56 -5.94
CA PHE A 434 12.14 0.38 -5.79
C PHE A 434 12.60 1.74 -5.27
N VAL A 435 13.32 1.76 -4.15
CA VAL A 435 13.82 2.99 -3.53
C VAL A 435 14.81 3.71 -4.45
N LEU A 436 15.66 2.96 -5.15
CA LEU A 436 16.55 3.53 -6.16
C LEU A 436 15.74 4.19 -7.28
N GLY A 437 14.74 3.50 -7.84
CA GLY A 437 13.90 4.04 -8.91
C GLY A 437 13.15 5.32 -8.54
N GLU A 438 12.64 5.40 -7.31
CA GLU A 438 12.06 6.62 -6.77
C GLU A 438 13.09 7.76 -6.70
N SER A 439 14.30 7.45 -6.22
CA SER A 439 15.39 8.42 -6.06
C SER A 439 15.93 8.98 -7.38
N VAL A 440 15.93 8.18 -8.47
CA VAL A 440 16.34 8.64 -9.81
C VAL A 440 15.17 9.15 -10.65
N SER A 441 13.95 9.19 -10.10
CA SER A 441 12.81 9.74 -10.84
C SER A 441 13.05 11.23 -11.10
N LEU A 442 12.81 11.65 -12.35
CA LEU A 442 13.02 13.03 -12.78
C LEU A 442 12.20 14.02 -11.94
N PHE A 443 10.99 13.61 -11.53
CA PHE A 443 10.13 14.38 -10.62
C PHE A 443 10.79 14.63 -9.26
N TYR A 444 11.39 13.61 -8.66
CA TYR A 444 12.07 13.75 -7.38
C TYR A 444 13.30 14.64 -7.47
N VAL A 445 14.05 14.55 -8.57
CA VAL A 445 15.22 15.39 -8.82
C VAL A 445 14.84 16.85 -9.08
N SER A 446 13.71 17.11 -9.77
CA SER A 446 13.25 18.48 -10.06
C SER A 446 12.56 19.16 -8.88
N VAL A 447 11.96 18.41 -7.95
CA VAL A 447 11.20 18.98 -6.80
C VAL A 447 12.06 19.06 -5.53
N ARG A 448 13.05 18.17 -5.34
CA ARG A 448 13.84 18.11 -4.10
C ARG A 448 14.95 19.17 -3.99
N SER A 449 15.27 19.91 -5.06
CA SER A 449 16.25 20.99 -4.99
C SER A 449 15.86 22.10 -3.99
N ASP A 450 14.58 22.21 -3.60
CA ASP A 450 14.06 23.30 -2.77
C ASP A 450 13.47 22.87 -1.40
N GLN A 451 13.60 21.60 -0.96
CA GLN A 451 12.94 21.11 0.26
C GLN A 451 13.91 20.78 1.43
N PRO A 452 13.59 21.12 2.71
CA PRO A 452 14.46 20.94 3.90
C PRO A 452 14.74 19.49 4.37
N GLY A 453 14.60 18.48 3.49
CA GLY A 453 14.64 17.05 3.84
C GLY A 453 15.96 16.32 3.59
N THR A 454 17.07 17.05 3.36
CA THR A 454 18.42 16.49 3.13
C THR A 454 19.27 16.40 4.42
N GLY A 455 18.72 16.82 5.56
CA GLY A 455 19.35 16.63 6.86
C GLY A 455 19.45 15.14 7.27
N PRO A 456 20.26 14.82 8.29
CA PRO A 456 20.45 13.45 8.81
C PRO A 456 19.15 12.68 9.12
N GLY A 457 18.07 13.40 9.46
CA GLY A 457 16.74 12.84 9.68
C GLY A 457 16.12 12.19 8.43
N GLY A 458 16.28 12.80 7.25
CA GLY A 458 15.71 12.27 6.00
C GLY A 458 16.36 10.95 5.57
N VAL A 459 17.67 10.84 5.71
CA VAL A 459 18.40 9.58 5.41
C VAL A 459 17.96 8.46 6.35
N THR A 460 17.82 8.78 7.64
CA THR A 460 17.38 7.81 8.66
C THR A 460 15.95 7.33 8.38
N ALA A 461 15.05 8.22 7.95
CA ALA A 461 13.70 7.86 7.50
C ALA A 461 13.71 6.88 6.33
N VAL A 462 14.48 7.17 5.28
CA VAL A 462 14.59 6.30 4.10
C VAL A 462 15.14 4.93 4.49
N VAL A 463 16.16 4.87 5.35
CA VAL A 463 16.72 3.59 5.82
C VAL A 463 15.69 2.79 6.60
N LEU A 464 15.05 3.40 7.61
CA LEU A 464 14.06 2.72 8.45
C LEU A 464 12.88 2.19 7.63
N THR A 465 12.32 3.04 6.76
CA THR A 465 11.19 2.67 5.89
C THR A 465 11.57 1.60 4.88
N THR A 466 12.79 1.64 4.34
CA THR A 466 13.30 0.58 3.45
C THR A 466 13.44 -0.75 4.20
N LEU A 467 13.97 -0.73 5.43
CA LEU A 467 14.08 -1.93 6.25
C LEU A 467 12.71 -2.55 6.56
N LEU A 468 11.70 -1.73 6.83
CA LEU A 468 10.31 -2.18 7.01
C LEU A 468 9.75 -2.83 5.74
N LEU A 469 9.99 -2.24 4.56
CA LEU A 469 9.59 -2.82 3.28
C LEU A 469 10.28 -4.18 3.04
N VAL A 470 11.59 -4.26 3.31
CA VAL A 470 12.37 -5.50 3.19
C VAL A 470 11.84 -6.57 4.15
N ALA A 471 11.59 -6.22 5.42
CA ALA A 471 11.05 -7.14 6.42
C ALA A 471 9.70 -7.74 5.96
N GLY A 472 8.78 -6.90 5.46
CA GLY A 472 7.51 -7.34 4.89
C GLY A 472 7.70 -8.30 3.70
N GLY A 473 8.58 -7.94 2.76
CA GLY A 473 8.88 -8.79 1.58
C GLY A 473 9.52 -10.14 1.95
N VAL A 474 10.33 -10.18 3.01
CA VAL A 474 10.95 -11.40 3.54
C VAL A 474 9.91 -12.32 4.16
N LEU A 475 9.01 -11.79 5.00
CA LEU A 475 7.91 -12.55 5.59
C LEU A 475 6.98 -13.10 4.51
N LEU A 476 6.65 -12.29 3.50
CA LEU A 476 5.84 -12.70 2.36
C LEU A 476 6.52 -13.79 1.54
N SER A 477 7.83 -13.70 1.31
CA SER A 477 8.60 -14.73 0.60
C SER A 477 8.58 -16.06 1.35
N GLY A 478 8.78 -16.02 2.68
CA GLY A 478 8.71 -17.19 3.54
C GLY A 478 7.32 -17.86 3.52
N TRP A 479 6.26 -17.05 3.59
CA TRP A 479 4.89 -17.54 3.48
C TRP A 479 4.63 -18.17 2.10
N THR A 480 4.94 -17.46 1.02
CA THR A 480 4.71 -17.88 -0.37
C THR A 480 5.40 -19.21 -0.66
N LEU A 481 6.67 -19.37 -0.27
CA LEU A 481 7.39 -20.62 -0.41
C LEU A 481 6.75 -21.77 0.38
N SER A 482 6.26 -21.48 1.60
CA SER A 482 5.57 -22.49 2.41
C SER A 482 4.28 -23.00 1.73
N VAL A 483 3.57 -22.14 0.99
CA VAL A 483 2.31 -22.50 0.31
C VAL A 483 2.59 -23.15 -1.05
N LEU A 484 3.55 -22.64 -1.84
CA LEU A 484 3.91 -23.20 -3.14
C LEU A 484 4.42 -24.63 -3.04
N ARG A 485 5.27 -24.93 -2.05
CA ARG A 485 5.73 -26.32 -1.79
C ARG A 485 4.58 -27.28 -1.54
N LEU A 486 3.49 -26.79 -0.95
CA LEU A 486 2.29 -27.56 -0.72
C LEU A 486 1.44 -27.70 -2.00
N ALA A 487 1.37 -26.63 -2.80
CA ALA A 487 0.61 -26.60 -4.05
C ALA A 487 1.21 -27.51 -5.14
N LEU A 488 2.54 -27.65 -5.17
CA LEU A 488 3.28 -28.31 -6.24
C LEU A 488 3.69 -29.76 -5.93
N THR A 489 3.23 -30.35 -4.81
CA THR A 489 3.57 -31.74 -4.47
C THR A 489 3.09 -32.74 -5.55
N PRO A 490 3.93 -33.71 -6.00
CA PRO A 490 3.63 -34.62 -7.12
C PRO A 490 2.33 -35.43 -6.98
N ALA A 491 1.89 -35.71 -5.76
CA ALA A 491 0.65 -36.45 -5.48
C ALA A 491 -0.66 -35.70 -5.83
N ALA A 492 -0.59 -34.52 -6.47
CA ALA A 492 -1.75 -33.66 -6.69
C ALA A 492 -1.85 -33.02 -8.10
N PRO A 493 -1.79 -33.80 -9.20
CA PRO A 493 -1.81 -33.28 -10.58
C PRO A 493 -3.12 -32.53 -10.97
N ARG A 494 -4.22 -32.73 -10.23
CA ARG A 494 -5.53 -32.09 -10.47
C ARG A 494 -5.65 -30.63 -9.96
N ARG A 495 -4.58 -29.99 -9.50
CA ARG A 495 -4.64 -28.69 -8.78
C ARG A 495 -3.90 -27.54 -9.48
N ARG A 496 -4.10 -27.44 -10.79
CA ARG A 496 -3.46 -26.41 -11.61
C ARG A 496 -3.76 -24.97 -11.13
N TRP A 497 -4.87 -24.75 -10.42
CA TRP A 497 -5.25 -23.43 -9.86
C TRP A 497 -4.47 -23.02 -8.60
N ALA A 498 -3.89 -23.94 -7.84
CA ALA A 498 -3.36 -23.66 -6.50
C ALA A 498 -2.14 -22.70 -6.49
N PRO A 499 -1.17 -22.81 -7.41
CA PRO A 499 -0.11 -21.81 -7.53
C PRO A 499 -0.63 -20.42 -7.89
N PHE A 500 -1.63 -20.32 -8.78
CA PHE A 500 -2.25 -19.03 -9.14
C PHE A 500 -2.97 -18.40 -7.96
N ALA A 501 -3.74 -19.18 -7.19
CA ALA A 501 -4.38 -18.69 -5.98
C ALA A 501 -3.34 -18.23 -4.92
N THR A 502 -2.19 -18.88 -4.87
CA THR A 502 -1.08 -18.46 -3.98
C THR A 502 -0.49 -17.12 -4.40
N VAL A 503 -0.28 -16.92 -5.71
CA VAL A 503 0.20 -15.64 -6.28
C VAL A 503 -0.81 -14.52 -6.06
N ALA A 504 -2.09 -14.77 -6.33
CA ALA A 504 -3.17 -13.79 -6.10
C ALA A 504 -3.28 -13.39 -4.62
N ALA A 505 -3.20 -14.38 -3.72
CA ALA A 505 -3.24 -14.13 -2.28
C ALA A 505 -2.00 -13.37 -1.78
N ALA A 506 -0.80 -13.67 -2.28
CA ALA A 506 0.39 -12.88 -1.98
C ALA A 506 0.21 -11.40 -2.36
N GLY A 507 -0.43 -11.16 -3.51
CA GLY A 507 -0.91 -9.85 -3.96
C GLY A 507 -1.76 -9.12 -2.93
N ILE A 508 -2.90 -9.71 -2.59
CA ILE A 508 -3.92 -9.10 -1.73
C ILE A 508 -3.38 -8.90 -0.31
N VAL A 509 -2.57 -9.83 0.21
CA VAL A 509 -1.92 -9.73 1.53
C VAL A 509 -0.93 -8.57 1.58
N ALA A 510 -0.14 -8.37 0.51
CA ALA A 510 0.88 -7.33 0.47
C ALA A 510 0.30 -5.92 0.28
N ALA A 511 -0.87 -5.82 -0.36
CA ALA A 511 -1.52 -4.58 -0.71
C ALA A 511 -1.74 -3.59 0.46
N PRO A 512 -2.41 -3.96 1.58
CA PRO A 512 -2.66 -3.03 2.68
C PRO A 512 -1.37 -2.53 3.35
N TRP A 513 -0.40 -3.44 3.55
CA TRP A 513 0.91 -3.10 4.11
C TRP A 513 1.68 -2.11 3.23
N PHE A 514 1.78 -2.41 1.94
CA PHE A 514 2.51 -1.56 1.01
C PHE A 514 1.79 -0.23 0.78
N ALA A 515 0.47 -0.20 0.74
CA ALA A 515 -0.31 1.04 0.65
C ALA A 515 -0.07 1.95 1.87
N ALA A 516 -0.09 1.39 3.08
CA ALA A 516 0.27 2.13 4.29
C ALA A 516 1.72 2.65 4.22
N TRP A 517 2.66 1.78 3.89
CA TRP A 517 4.06 2.16 3.73
C TRP A 517 4.25 3.28 2.69
N PHE A 518 3.57 3.19 1.54
CA PHE A 518 3.64 4.15 0.45
C PHE A 518 3.19 5.54 0.88
N VAL A 519 2.10 5.62 1.65
CA VAL A 519 1.57 6.89 2.15
C VAL A 519 2.51 7.50 3.18
N LEU A 520 3.07 6.67 4.07
CA LEU A 520 3.84 7.13 5.23
C LEU A 520 5.31 7.42 4.91
N ARG A 521 5.89 6.81 3.85
CA ARG A 521 7.34 6.89 3.58
C ARG A 521 7.86 8.32 3.35
N GLY A 522 6.99 9.23 2.93
CA GLY A 522 7.32 10.64 2.70
C GLY A 522 7.13 11.54 3.92
N LEU A 523 6.67 11.01 5.05
CA LEU A 523 6.44 11.77 6.29
C LEU A 523 7.72 11.95 7.11
N ASP A 524 7.79 13.05 7.86
CA ASP A 524 8.88 13.33 8.80
C ASP A 524 9.03 12.25 9.87
N LEU A 525 10.28 12.02 10.31
CA LEU A 525 10.59 11.02 11.34
C LEU A 525 9.83 11.22 12.65
N THR A 526 9.46 12.45 12.98
CA THR A 526 8.66 12.77 14.18
C THR A 526 7.27 12.14 14.11
N LEU A 527 6.73 11.88 12.93
CA LEU A 527 5.47 11.15 12.74
C LEU A 527 5.67 9.63 12.75
N TRP A 528 6.91 9.16 12.68
CA TRP A 528 7.30 7.75 12.79
C TRP A 528 7.66 7.34 14.22
N THR A 529 7.77 8.28 15.16
CA THR A 529 8.08 7.95 16.56
C THR A 529 6.88 7.26 17.21
N PRO A 530 7.11 6.14 17.92
CA PRO A 530 6.07 5.57 18.77
C PRO A 530 5.78 6.51 19.93
N ILE A 531 4.50 6.73 20.20
CA ILE A 531 4.02 7.53 21.31
C ILE A 531 3.53 6.56 22.39
N PHE A 532 4.04 6.77 23.61
CA PHE A 532 3.61 6.07 24.81
C PHE A 532 2.70 6.98 25.63
N GLY A 533 1.86 6.37 26.46
CA GLY A 533 0.64 6.97 26.97
C GLY A 533 0.75 8.33 27.65
N SER A 534 -0.38 9.03 27.72
CA SER A 534 -0.52 10.28 28.48
C SER A 534 -0.61 10.04 29.99
N VAL A 535 -0.32 11.09 30.76
CA VAL A 535 -0.44 11.03 32.23
C VAL A 535 -1.94 10.95 32.57
N PRO A 536 -2.38 10.09 33.49
CA PRO A 536 -3.77 10.12 33.96
C PRO A 536 -4.13 11.50 34.52
N GLY A 537 -5.41 11.89 34.44
CA GLY A 537 -5.90 13.16 34.99
C GLY A 537 -5.48 13.42 36.46
N THR A 538 -5.50 14.69 36.86
CA THR A 538 -5.12 15.12 38.21
C THR A 538 -5.91 14.36 39.29
N GLY A 539 -5.19 13.74 40.24
CA GLY A 539 -5.76 12.84 41.26
C GLY A 539 -5.78 11.35 40.90
N ALA A 540 -5.38 10.98 39.67
CA ALA A 540 -5.22 9.60 39.21
C ALA A 540 -3.75 9.16 39.04
N GLU A 541 -2.77 9.93 39.51
CA GLU A 541 -1.32 9.65 39.41
C GLU A 541 -0.81 8.52 40.33
N ILE A 542 -1.62 7.51 40.59
CA ILE A 542 -1.22 6.35 41.40
C ILE A 542 -0.09 5.63 40.65
N GLY A 543 1.10 5.49 41.27
CA GLY A 543 2.32 5.12 40.55
C GLY A 543 2.23 3.86 39.66
N TRP A 544 1.56 2.80 40.13
CA TRP A 544 1.35 1.59 39.32
C TRP A 544 0.33 1.79 38.19
N TYR A 545 -0.70 2.61 38.40
CA TYR A 545 -1.73 2.92 37.40
C TYR A 545 -1.19 3.86 36.32
N ARG A 546 -0.39 4.85 36.70
CA ARG A 546 0.38 5.69 35.76
C ARG A 546 1.32 4.86 34.90
N THR A 547 2.05 3.91 35.51
CA THR A 547 2.93 2.99 34.79
C THR A 547 2.11 2.13 33.81
N LEU A 548 0.96 1.61 34.25
CA LEU A 548 0.06 0.84 33.39
C LEU A 548 -0.46 1.67 32.20
N ALA A 549 -0.95 2.89 32.45
CA ALA A 549 -1.44 3.80 31.42
C ALA A 549 -0.36 4.10 30.37
N TRP A 550 0.87 4.43 30.81
CA TRP A 550 2.00 4.70 29.94
C TRP A 550 2.33 3.54 28.99
N TRP A 551 2.41 2.31 29.51
CA TRP A 551 2.83 1.15 28.72
C TRP A 551 1.72 0.52 27.87
N THR A 552 0.45 0.71 28.25
CA THR A 552 -0.68 0.10 27.53
C THR A 552 -1.22 1.01 26.43
N ASP A 553 -1.12 2.33 26.59
CA ASP A 553 -1.46 3.31 25.56
C ASP A 553 -0.30 3.51 24.56
N PHE A 554 -0.01 2.43 23.83
CA PHE A 554 0.95 2.46 22.73
C PHE A 554 0.25 2.86 21.44
N THR A 555 0.62 4.03 20.92
CA THR A 555 0.17 4.51 19.62
C THR A 555 1.34 4.68 18.66
N TRP A 556 1.14 4.22 17.44
CA TRP A 556 2.13 4.35 16.37
C TRP A 556 1.39 4.61 15.07
N LEU A 557 1.68 5.74 14.43
CA LEU A 557 0.92 6.21 13.26
C LEU A 557 0.84 5.16 12.14
N PRO A 558 1.90 4.38 11.82
CA PRO A 558 1.81 3.30 10.86
C PRO A 558 0.80 2.20 11.20
N LEU A 559 0.62 1.87 12.48
CA LEU A 559 -0.40 0.91 12.91
C LEU A 559 -1.79 1.51 12.79
N ARG A 560 -1.95 2.78 13.15
CA ARG A 560 -3.23 3.48 13.01
C ARG A 560 -3.71 3.52 11.54
N TYR A 561 -2.78 3.68 10.60
CA TYR A 561 -3.10 3.65 9.17
C TYR A 561 -3.46 2.24 8.66
N LEU A 562 -2.89 1.18 9.25
CA LEU A 562 -3.27 -0.21 8.96
C LEU A 562 -4.61 -0.58 9.58
N ASP A 563 -4.89 -0.07 10.78
CA ASP A 563 -6.15 -0.26 11.51
C ASP A 563 -7.33 0.30 10.70
N GLY A 564 -7.17 1.48 10.11
CA GLY A 564 -8.18 2.10 9.24
C GLY A 564 -8.21 1.56 7.79
N ASN A 565 -7.40 0.56 7.44
CA ASN A 565 -7.37 0.03 6.07
C ASN A 565 -8.33 -1.17 5.91
N PRO A 566 -9.41 -1.03 5.10
CA PRO A 566 -10.44 -2.07 4.98
C PRO A 566 -9.94 -3.37 4.30
N LEU A 567 -8.80 -3.34 3.62
CA LEU A 567 -8.20 -4.50 2.99
C LEU A 567 -7.36 -5.35 3.94
N THR A 568 -7.08 -4.86 5.15
CA THR A 568 -6.22 -5.55 6.11
C THR A 568 -6.81 -6.89 6.55
N LEU A 569 -8.04 -6.93 7.07
CA LEU A 569 -8.66 -8.19 7.54
C LEU A 569 -8.87 -9.24 6.44
N PRO A 570 -9.33 -8.88 5.21
CA PRO A 570 -9.34 -9.81 4.08
C PRO A 570 -7.96 -10.37 3.78
N GLY A 571 -6.92 -9.53 3.76
CA GLY A 571 -5.53 -9.96 3.58
C GLY A 571 -5.08 -10.95 4.66
N LEU A 572 -5.31 -10.63 5.93
CA LEU A 572 -4.96 -11.50 7.06
C LEU A 572 -5.69 -12.85 7.00
N THR A 573 -6.93 -12.88 6.51
CA THR A 573 -7.71 -14.10 6.33
C THR A 573 -7.08 -15.01 5.27
N LEU A 574 -6.62 -14.46 4.15
CA LEU A 574 -5.99 -15.22 3.07
C LEU A 574 -4.69 -15.92 3.50
N LEU A 575 -3.96 -15.38 4.48
CA LEU A 575 -2.73 -15.97 5.02
C LEU A 575 -2.94 -17.40 5.55
N TRP A 576 -4.11 -17.70 6.12
CA TRP A 576 -4.43 -19.03 6.61
C TRP A 576 -5.45 -19.77 5.75
N LEU A 577 -6.37 -19.06 5.08
CA LEU A 577 -7.45 -19.67 4.31
C LEU A 577 -6.94 -20.41 3.07
N VAL A 578 -6.09 -19.78 2.27
CA VAL A 578 -5.54 -20.36 1.03
C VAL A 578 -4.79 -21.67 1.27
N PRO A 579 -3.79 -21.75 2.18
CA PRO A 579 -3.11 -23.00 2.47
C PRO A 579 -4.05 -24.08 3.06
N ILE A 580 -5.10 -23.70 3.80
CA ILE A 580 -6.10 -24.64 4.30
C ILE A 580 -6.98 -25.20 3.15
N ILE A 581 -7.47 -24.36 2.24
CA ILE A 581 -8.26 -24.84 1.08
C ILE A 581 -7.43 -25.77 0.20
N ILE A 582 -6.17 -25.40 -0.07
CA ILE A 582 -5.24 -26.24 -0.84
C ILE A 582 -5.06 -27.59 -0.15
N THR A 583 -5.00 -27.65 1.18
CA THR A 583 -4.78 -28.91 1.89
C THR A 583 -6.03 -29.75 2.08
N VAL A 584 -7.17 -29.17 2.45
CA VAL A 584 -8.43 -29.89 2.75
C VAL A 584 -8.98 -30.60 1.51
N ARG A 585 -8.82 -30.03 0.31
CA ARG A 585 -9.24 -30.68 -0.94
C ARG A 585 -8.38 -31.90 -1.33
N ARG A 586 -7.53 -32.45 -0.43
CA ARG A 586 -6.66 -33.62 -0.70
C ARG A 586 -7.51 -34.88 -0.58
N THR A 587 -8.09 -35.29 -1.70
CA THR A 587 -8.77 -36.58 -1.84
C THR A 587 -7.71 -37.68 -1.95
N GLY A 588 -7.22 -38.20 -0.82
CA GLY A 588 -6.29 -39.33 -0.79
C GLY A 588 -5.93 -39.79 0.62
N SER A 589 -5.94 -41.11 0.85
CA SER A 589 -5.70 -41.80 2.13
C SER A 589 -4.29 -41.63 2.71
N ALA A 590 -3.34 -41.09 1.93
CA ALA A 590 -1.94 -40.88 2.35
C ALA A 590 -1.61 -39.42 2.76
N ALA A 591 -2.59 -38.51 2.79
CA ALA A 591 -2.32 -37.12 3.19
C ALA A 591 -2.13 -37.00 4.71
N PRO A 592 -1.02 -36.40 5.20
CA PRO A 592 -0.87 -36.15 6.63
C PRO A 592 -2.00 -35.24 7.11
N ALA A 593 -2.73 -35.68 8.13
CA ALA A 593 -3.85 -34.94 8.69
C ALA A 593 -3.39 -33.53 9.15
N LEU A 594 -4.04 -32.47 8.68
CA LEU A 594 -3.82 -31.16 9.27
C LEU A 594 -4.25 -31.22 10.72
N ARG A 595 -3.36 -30.79 11.62
CA ARG A 595 -3.65 -30.64 13.05
C ARG A 595 -4.48 -29.38 13.31
N LEU A 596 -5.51 -29.17 12.49
CA LEU A 596 -6.41 -28.03 12.53
C LEU A 596 -7.08 -27.93 13.90
N GLY A 597 -7.54 -29.06 14.44
CA GLY A 597 -8.11 -29.15 15.78
C GLY A 597 -7.19 -28.57 16.86
N ARG A 598 -5.86 -28.81 16.79
CA ARG A 598 -4.92 -28.26 17.79
C ARG A 598 -4.75 -26.74 17.69
N ALA A 599 -4.76 -26.20 16.47
CA ALA A 599 -4.71 -24.76 16.27
C ALA A 599 -5.99 -24.09 16.79
N LEU A 600 -7.15 -24.67 16.46
CA LEU A 600 -8.45 -24.20 16.94
C LEU A 600 -8.59 -24.29 18.47
N THR A 601 -8.22 -25.40 19.09
CA THR A 601 -8.29 -25.53 20.56
C THR A 601 -7.34 -24.58 21.28
N THR A 602 -6.13 -24.36 20.73
CA THR A 602 -5.18 -23.42 21.32
C THR A 602 -5.67 -21.98 21.17
N GLY A 603 -6.23 -21.62 20.01
CA GLY A 603 -6.81 -20.29 19.79
C GLY A 603 -8.06 -20.04 20.63
N LEU A 604 -8.94 -21.03 20.76
CA LEU A 604 -10.11 -20.99 21.64
C LEU A 604 -9.70 -20.79 23.10
N GLY A 605 -8.73 -21.58 23.58
CA GLY A 605 -8.20 -21.44 24.94
C GLY A 605 -7.58 -20.06 25.19
N GLY A 606 -6.87 -19.51 24.21
CA GLY A 606 -6.34 -18.14 24.28
C GLY A 606 -7.45 -17.09 24.38
N GLY A 607 -8.49 -17.18 23.53
CA GLY A 607 -9.61 -16.24 23.54
C GLY A 607 -10.40 -16.26 24.84
N VAL A 608 -10.71 -17.46 25.36
CA VAL A 608 -11.40 -17.63 26.66
C VAL A 608 -10.56 -17.07 27.81
N ALA A 609 -9.24 -17.30 27.81
CA ALA A 609 -8.37 -16.75 28.85
C ALA A 609 -8.40 -15.21 28.86
N VAL A 610 -8.38 -14.56 27.70
CA VAL A 610 -8.48 -13.09 27.59
C VAL A 610 -9.82 -12.57 28.14
N MET A 611 -10.93 -13.25 27.82
CA MET A 611 -12.26 -12.90 28.36
C MET A 611 -12.27 -12.95 29.89
N VAL A 612 -11.77 -14.04 30.47
CA VAL A 612 -11.71 -14.24 31.93
C VAL A 612 -10.83 -13.17 32.59
N ILE A 613 -9.65 -12.88 32.01
CA ILE A 613 -8.76 -11.84 32.51
C ILE A 613 -9.41 -10.46 32.43
N GLY A 614 -10.11 -10.13 31.34
CA GLY A 614 -10.81 -8.85 31.20
C GLY A 614 -11.90 -8.63 32.25
N VAL A 615 -12.67 -9.68 32.57
CA VAL A 615 -13.65 -9.64 33.66
C VAL A 615 -12.95 -9.47 35.01
N ALA A 616 -11.87 -10.20 35.26
CA ALA A 616 -11.08 -10.06 36.48
C ALA A 616 -10.46 -8.66 36.63
N LEU A 617 -9.95 -8.06 35.55
CA LEU A 617 -9.42 -6.69 35.54
C LEU A 617 -10.47 -5.68 35.97
N SER A 618 -11.73 -5.89 35.60
CA SER A 618 -12.84 -5.01 36.00
C SER A 618 -13.12 -5.09 37.50
N TYR A 619 -13.03 -6.28 38.10
CA TYR A 619 -13.10 -6.45 39.56
C TYR A 619 -11.94 -5.80 40.28
N VAL A 620 -10.71 -6.05 39.81
CA VAL A 620 -9.49 -5.48 40.39
C VAL A 620 -9.55 -3.95 40.34
N ALA A 621 -9.96 -3.38 39.20
CA ALA A 621 -10.12 -1.94 39.06
C ALA A 621 -11.16 -1.37 40.04
N LYS A 622 -12.31 -2.04 40.21
CA LYS A 622 -13.33 -1.63 41.19
C LYS A 622 -12.79 -1.60 42.63
N SER A 623 -11.96 -2.58 42.99
CA SER A 623 -11.39 -2.70 44.34
C SER A 623 -10.18 -1.80 44.59
N ALA A 624 -9.34 -1.57 43.57
CA ALA A 624 -8.03 -0.94 43.73
C ALA A 624 -8.03 0.55 43.39
N LEU A 625 -9.02 1.03 42.62
CA LEU A 625 -9.09 2.44 42.19
C LEU A 625 -10.24 3.18 42.89
N PRO A 626 -9.98 4.37 43.45
CA PRO A 626 -11.03 5.18 44.05
C PRO A 626 -12.04 5.68 43.01
N LEU A 627 -13.26 5.97 43.45
CA LEU A 627 -14.39 6.22 42.57
C LEU A 627 -14.21 7.48 41.69
N ASN A 628 -13.54 8.51 42.20
CA ASN A 628 -13.22 9.72 41.45
C ASN A 628 -12.37 9.42 40.20
N VAL A 629 -11.38 8.51 40.31
CA VAL A 629 -10.54 8.10 39.17
C VAL A 629 -11.34 7.28 38.15
N ARG A 630 -12.24 6.42 38.63
CA ARG A 630 -13.09 5.59 37.75
C ARG A 630 -14.18 6.38 37.05
N ARG A 631 -14.69 7.47 37.66
CA ARG A 631 -15.72 8.34 37.09
C ARG A 631 -15.18 9.43 36.18
N ASP A 632 -13.90 9.74 36.25
CA ASP A 632 -13.31 10.78 35.43
C ASP A 632 -13.46 10.44 33.94
N THR A 633 -14.03 11.37 33.18
CA THR A 633 -14.20 11.29 31.72
C THR A 633 -13.47 12.43 31.02
N THR A 634 -12.67 13.22 31.75
CA THR A 634 -11.97 14.37 31.20
C THR A 634 -10.86 13.87 30.29
N PHE A 635 -11.01 14.12 28.99
CA PHE A 635 -10.00 13.80 27.99
C PHE A 635 -9.41 15.11 27.49
N THR A 636 -8.09 15.25 27.61
CA THR A 636 -7.35 16.36 27.01
C THR A 636 -6.21 15.79 26.17
N THR A 637 -5.55 16.64 25.38
CA THR A 637 -4.32 16.27 24.67
C THR A 637 -3.20 15.80 25.61
N GLU A 638 -3.23 16.16 26.89
CA GLU A 638 -2.22 15.81 27.89
C GLU A 638 -2.66 14.72 28.88
N THR A 639 -3.97 14.47 29.02
CA THR A 639 -4.52 13.57 30.04
C THR A 639 -5.46 12.49 29.52
N THR A 640 -5.36 11.29 30.09
CA THR A 640 -6.21 10.14 29.78
C THR A 640 -7.18 9.80 30.92
N TYR A 641 -8.27 9.11 30.58
CA TYR A 641 -9.34 8.71 31.51
C TYR A 641 -9.41 7.18 31.68
N PHE A 642 -10.07 6.74 32.75
CA PHE A 642 -10.06 5.33 33.17
C PHE A 642 -10.58 4.34 32.13
N GLY A 643 -11.68 4.67 31.44
CA GLY A 643 -12.24 3.79 30.41
C GLY A 643 -11.27 3.52 29.26
N TYR A 644 -10.49 4.52 28.85
CA TYR A 644 -9.49 4.37 27.81
C TYR A 644 -8.29 3.52 28.28
N VAL A 645 -7.78 3.75 29.48
CA VAL A 645 -6.72 2.92 30.07
C VAL A 645 -7.17 1.46 30.22
N GLN A 646 -8.42 1.22 30.63
CA GLN A 646 -8.99 -0.12 30.72
C GLN A 646 -9.04 -0.82 29.35
N LEU A 647 -9.45 -0.10 28.30
CA LEU A 647 -9.45 -0.60 26.93
C LEU A 647 -8.04 -0.94 26.44
N CYS A 648 -7.09 -0.02 26.59
CA CYS A 648 -5.69 -0.21 26.19
C CYS A 648 -5.04 -1.41 26.92
N THR A 649 -5.35 -1.55 28.22
CA THR A 649 -4.91 -2.70 29.03
C THR A 649 -5.49 -4.01 28.50
N TYR A 650 -6.79 -4.04 28.19
CA TYR A 650 -7.45 -5.23 27.64
C TYR A 650 -6.87 -5.64 26.28
N ILE A 651 -6.67 -4.67 25.37
CA ILE A 651 -6.03 -4.91 24.07
C ILE A 651 -4.63 -5.48 24.26
N THR A 652 -3.84 -4.93 25.20
CA THR A 652 -2.49 -5.43 25.50
C THR A 652 -2.52 -6.88 25.98
N VAL A 653 -3.44 -7.26 26.86
CA VAL A 653 -3.64 -8.65 27.29
C VAL A 653 -3.98 -9.56 26.11
N ALA A 654 -4.88 -9.13 25.23
CA ALA A 654 -5.25 -9.88 24.02
C ALA A 654 -4.04 -10.14 23.10
N VAL A 655 -3.23 -9.10 22.86
CA VAL A 655 -2.02 -9.16 22.03
C VAL A 655 -0.96 -10.11 22.63
N LEU A 656 -0.74 -10.03 23.94
CA LEU A 656 0.18 -10.94 24.64
C LEU A 656 -0.32 -12.39 24.59
N ALA A 657 -1.62 -12.62 24.75
CA ALA A 657 -2.21 -13.95 24.62
C ALA A 657 -2.01 -14.53 23.20
N GLN A 658 -2.15 -13.71 22.16
CA GLN A 658 -1.88 -14.12 20.77
C GLN A 658 -0.41 -14.53 20.56
N ALA A 659 0.54 -13.81 21.18
CA ALA A 659 1.96 -14.18 21.14
C ALA A 659 2.22 -15.55 21.81
N VAL A 660 1.59 -15.81 22.96
CA VAL A 660 1.65 -17.10 23.66
C VAL A 660 1.04 -18.21 22.80
N VAL A 661 -0.15 -18.00 22.25
CA VAL A 661 -0.83 -18.94 21.34
C VAL A 661 0.05 -19.27 20.13
N ALA A 662 0.67 -18.27 19.52
CA ALA A 662 1.59 -18.46 18.39
C ALA A 662 2.78 -19.35 18.77
N GLY A 663 3.41 -19.09 19.92
CA GLY A 663 4.52 -19.91 20.42
C GLY A 663 4.11 -21.34 20.75
N LEU A 664 2.94 -21.51 21.38
CA LEU A 664 2.35 -22.80 21.72
C LEU A 664 2.04 -23.66 20.47
N VAL A 665 1.53 -23.06 19.40
CA VAL A 665 1.31 -23.75 18.11
C VAL A 665 2.64 -24.07 17.43
N ALA A 666 3.57 -23.11 17.37
CA ALA A 666 4.88 -23.27 16.74
C ALA A 666 5.74 -24.38 17.38
N ALA A 667 5.66 -24.52 18.71
CA ALA A 667 6.37 -25.56 19.46
C ALA A 667 5.86 -26.97 19.12
N ARG A 668 4.55 -27.13 18.94
CA ARG A 668 3.85 -28.42 18.80
C ARG A 668 3.69 -28.90 17.36
N VAL A 669 3.68 -27.99 16.38
CA VAL A 669 3.46 -28.30 14.97
C VAL A 669 4.77 -28.15 14.18
N ARG A 670 5.02 -29.06 13.22
CA ARG A 670 6.22 -29.02 12.35
C ARG A 670 5.93 -28.57 10.91
N ARG A 671 4.80 -28.98 10.35
CA ARG A 671 4.37 -28.65 8.98
C ARG A 671 3.25 -27.60 9.01
N HIS A 672 3.22 -26.69 8.04
CA HIS A 672 2.17 -25.65 7.91
C HIS A 672 2.10 -24.65 9.07
N ARG A 673 3.24 -24.38 9.74
CA ARG A 673 3.31 -23.44 10.86
C ARG A 673 2.72 -22.05 10.56
N PRO A 674 3.08 -21.37 9.45
CA PRO A 674 2.59 -20.00 9.20
C PRO A 674 1.06 -19.93 9.14
N ALA A 675 0.43 -20.87 8.43
CA ALA A 675 -1.02 -20.93 8.29
C ALA A 675 -1.74 -21.25 9.61
N LEU A 676 -1.25 -22.23 10.37
CA LEU A 676 -1.88 -22.65 11.62
C LEU A 676 -1.70 -21.64 12.76
N ILE A 677 -0.58 -20.92 12.78
CA ILE A 677 -0.34 -19.82 13.71
C ILE A 677 -1.29 -18.66 13.37
N ALA A 678 -1.33 -18.23 12.11
CA ALA A 678 -2.23 -17.16 11.67
C ALA A 678 -3.70 -17.49 11.97
N LEU A 679 -4.13 -18.74 11.76
CA LEU A 679 -5.47 -19.19 12.14
C LEU A 679 -5.73 -19.08 13.65
N ALA A 680 -4.84 -19.64 14.48
CA ALA A 680 -5.03 -19.67 15.94
C ALA A 680 -5.03 -18.25 16.54
N VAL A 681 -4.14 -17.38 16.04
CA VAL A 681 -4.05 -15.96 16.43
C VAL A 681 -5.29 -15.18 15.98
N SER A 682 -5.81 -15.46 14.78
CA SER A 682 -7.05 -14.83 14.28
C SER A 682 -8.25 -15.22 15.13
N LEU A 683 -8.37 -16.51 15.48
CA LEU A 683 -9.44 -17.00 16.36
C LEU A 683 -9.34 -16.37 17.76
N THR A 684 -8.14 -16.29 18.33
CA THR A 684 -7.90 -15.66 19.63
C THR A 684 -8.32 -14.19 19.61
N GLY A 685 -7.90 -13.44 18.60
CA GLY A 685 -8.22 -12.02 18.46
C GLY A 685 -9.71 -11.76 18.23
N THR A 686 -10.36 -12.59 17.41
CA THR A 686 -11.82 -12.49 17.17
C THR A 686 -12.60 -12.72 18.45
N LEU A 687 -12.24 -13.76 19.22
CA LEU A 687 -12.86 -14.02 20.52
C LEU A 687 -12.54 -12.91 21.53
N ALA A 688 -11.33 -12.37 21.54
CA ALA A 688 -10.98 -11.24 22.41
C ALA A 688 -11.82 -9.99 22.07
N ALA A 689 -12.04 -9.67 20.79
CA ALA A 689 -12.90 -8.56 20.39
C ALA A 689 -14.35 -8.75 20.86
N ILE A 690 -14.92 -9.96 20.69
CA ILE A 690 -16.25 -10.30 21.23
C ILE A 690 -16.24 -10.23 22.77
N GLY A 691 -15.15 -10.68 23.40
CA GLY A 691 -14.94 -10.67 24.84
C GLY A 691 -15.01 -9.27 25.44
N TRP A 692 -14.58 -8.25 24.70
CA TRP A 692 -14.65 -6.86 25.14
C TRP A 692 -16.10 -6.42 25.37
N LEU A 693 -17.06 -6.86 24.55
CA LEU A 693 -18.49 -6.62 24.79
C LEU A 693 -18.94 -7.23 26.12
N GLY A 694 -18.45 -8.43 26.42
CA GLY A 694 -18.67 -9.09 27.70
C GLY A 694 -18.10 -8.29 28.87
N VAL A 695 -16.89 -7.74 28.72
CA VAL A 695 -16.25 -6.89 29.73
C VAL A 695 -17.02 -5.59 29.95
N LEU A 696 -17.49 -4.94 28.88
CA LEU A 696 -18.29 -3.71 28.98
C LEU A 696 -19.65 -3.96 29.67
N LEU A 697 -20.34 -5.03 29.25
CA LEU A 697 -21.58 -5.48 29.89
C LEU A 697 -21.36 -5.73 31.38
N PHE A 698 -20.30 -6.48 31.69
CA PHE A 698 -19.96 -6.84 33.05
C PHE A 698 -19.60 -5.63 33.91
N SER A 699 -18.79 -4.71 33.38
CA SER A 699 -18.38 -3.47 34.05
C SER A 699 -19.59 -2.60 34.43
N ARG A 700 -20.64 -2.57 33.59
CA ARG A 700 -21.91 -1.91 33.92
C ARG A 700 -22.69 -2.65 34.99
N CYS A 701 -22.77 -3.99 34.93
CA CYS A 701 -23.49 -4.78 35.93
C CYS A 701 -22.89 -4.68 37.34
N ILE A 702 -21.56 -4.55 37.44
CA ILE A 702 -20.89 -4.34 38.73
C ILE A 702 -20.84 -2.87 39.14
N ASP A 703 -21.48 -1.95 38.43
CA ASP A 703 -21.41 -0.50 38.69
C ASP A 703 -19.97 0.02 38.83
N LEU A 704 -19.11 -0.36 37.86
CA LEU A 704 -17.69 -0.01 37.88
C LEU A 704 -17.47 1.51 37.83
N TYR A 705 -18.36 2.26 37.18
CA TYR A 705 -18.27 3.71 37.04
C TYR A 705 -19.14 4.46 38.07
N GLY A 706 -19.87 3.75 38.93
CA GLY A 706 -20.72 4.36 39.97
C GLY A 706 -21.91 5.15 39.44
N THR A 707 -22.37 4.97 38.20
CA THR A 707 -23.41 5.82 37.56
C THR A 707 -24.85 5.42 37.90
N ALA A 708 -25.04 4.60 38.95
CA ALA A 708 -26.28 3.91 39.32
C ALA A 708 -26.71 2.86 38.27
N PRO A 709 -27.23 1.68 38.68
CA PRO A 709 -27.45 0.55 37.79
C PRO A 709 -28.67 0.76 36.87
N ALA A 710 -28.53 1.57 35.84
CA ALA A 710 -29.51 1.71 34.78
C ALA A 710 -29.24 0.66 33.67
N ARG A 711 -29.59 -0.60 33.96
CA ARG A 711 -29.66 -1.76 33.03
C ARG A 711 -28.32 -2.34 32.53
N CYS A 712 -28.19 -3.67 32.64
CA CYS A 712 -27.12 -4.48 32.03
C CYS A 712 -27.32 -4.61 30.50
N VAL A 713 -27.34 -3.49 29.78
CA VAL A 713 -27.41 -3.49 28.31
C VAL A 713 -26.15 -2.80 27.79
N PRO A 714 -25.33 -3.48 26.98
CA PRO A 714 -24.24 -2.83 26.28
C PRO A 714 -24.84 -2.03 25.12
N ALA A 715 -24.54 -0.74 25.04
CA ALA A 715 -24.76 0.06 23.84
C ALA A 715 -23.39 0.24 23.18
N VAL A 716 -23.05 -0.63 22.24
CA VAL A 716 -21.81 -0.56 21.45
C VAL A 716 -22.19 -0.68 19.98
N GLY A 717 -21.71 0.26 19.15
CA GLY A 717 -21.95 0.20 17.71
C GLY A 717 -21.19 -0.96 17.07
N LEU A 718 -21.71 -1.49 15.96
CA LEU A 718 -20.98 -2.47 15.15
C LEU A 718 -19.66 -1.90 14.63
N THR A 719 -19.61 -0.59 14.36
CA THR A 719 -18.41 0.16 13.97
C THR A 719 -17.29 0.06 15.01
N ASP A 720 -17.61 0.24 16.29
CA ASP A 720 -16.62 0.21 17.38
C ASP A 720 -16.05 -1.21 17.54
N LEU A 721 -16.92 -2.22 17.45
CA LEU A 721 -16.52 -3.63 17.51
C LEU A 721 -15.55 -3.99 16.38
N THR A 722 -15.83 -3.49 15.17
CA THR A 722 -14.96 -3.64 14.00
C THR A 722 -13.60 -2.96 14.22
N GLY A 723 -13.58 -1.77 14.81
CA GLY A 723 -12.34 -1.07 15.18
C GLY A 723 -11.50 -1.88 16.17
N TYR A 724 -12.10 -2.39 17.25
CA TYR A 724 -11.40 -3.24 18.22
C TYR A 724 -10.85 -4.52 17.60
N LEU A 725 -11.63 -5.15 16.69
CA LEU A 725 -11.19 -6.34 15.96
C LEU A 725 -9.94 -6.06 15.12
N HIS A 726 -9.91 -4.94 14.37
CA HIS A 726 -8.74 -4.53 13.58
C HIS A 726 -7.51 -4.35 14.47
N THR A 727 -7.61 -3.50 15.49
CA THR A 727 -6.48 -3.16 16.36
C THR A 727 -5.91 -4.40 17.06
N ILE A 728 -6.77 -5.28 17.62
CA ILE A 728 -6.32 -6.51 18.29
C ILE A 728 -5.62 -7.44 17.31
N LEU A 729 -6.16 -7.64 16.11
CA LEU A 729 -5.58 -8.57 15.13
C LEU A 729 -4.27 -8.08 14.54
N ILE A 730 -4.17 -6.80 14.20
CA ILE A 730 -2.97 -6.20 13.62
C ILE A 730 -1.82 -6.22 14.62
N LYS A 731 -2.04 -5.66 15.83
CA LYS A 731 -1.05 -5.68 16.91
C LYS A 731 -0.70 -7.12 17.30
N GLY A 732 -1.70 -8.00 17.38
CA GLY A 732 -1.56 -9.42 17.69
C GLY A 732 -0.66 -10.18 16.73
N LEU A 733 -0.83 -9.96 15.42
CA LEU A 733 -0.05 -10.65 14.40
C LEU A 733 1.43 -10.23 14.41
N ILE A 734 1.71 -8.96 14.71
CA ILE A 734 3.09 -8.45 14.83
C ILE A 734 3.82 -9.18 15.97
N VAL A 735 3.19 -9.29 17.15
CA VAL A 735 3.80 -9.97 18.31
C VAL A 735 3.73 -11.51 18.17
N ALA A 736 2.87 -12.05 17.33
CA ALA A 736 2.85 -13.47 17.01
C ALA A 736 4.15 -13.96 16.34
N VAL A 737 4.87 -13.11 15.60
CA VAL A 737 6.15 -13.46 14.96
C VAL A 737 7.23 -13.83 15.98
N PRO A 738 7.63 -12.96 16.94
CA PRO A 738 8.59 -13.34 17.97
C PRO A 738 8.09 -14.49 18.85
N GLY A 739 6.80 -14.53 19.19
CA GLY A 739 6.19 -15.65 19.93
C GLY A 739 6.36 -16.99 19.21
N ALA A 740 6.11 -17.03 17.90
CA ALA A 740 6.31 -18.21 17.06
C ALA A 740 7.77 -18.64 16.94
N LEU A 741 8.71 -17.70 16.82
CA LEU A 741 10.15 -17.99 16.76
C LEU A 741 10.64 -18.61 18.06
N LEU A 742 10.28 -18.03 19.21
CA LEU A 742 10.60 -18.57 20.54
C LEU A 742 9.99 -19.97 20.71
N GLY A 743 8.71 -20.15 20.37
CA GLY A 743 8.05 -21.45 20.42
C GLY A 743 8.71 -22.50 19.52
N ALA A 744 9.11 -22.11 18.30
CA ALA A 744 9.83 -22.99 17.38
C ALA A 744 11.20 -23.41 17.92
N ALA A 745 11.95 -22.50 18.55
CA ALA A 745 13.23 -22.74 19.19
C ALA A 745 13.10 -23.69 20.39
N VAL A 746 12.18 -23.41 21.31
CA VAL A 746 11.86 -24.28 22.45
C VAL A 746 11.45 -25.68 21.98
N GLY A 747 10.60 -25.75 20.96
CA GLY A 747 10.22 -27.01 20.35
C GLY A 747 11.42 -27.76 19.77
N ALA A 748 12.39 -27.07 19.15
CA ALA A 748 13.59 -27.69 18.61
C ALA A 748 14.51 -28.22 19.72
N LEU A 749 14.69 -27.47 20.80
CA LEU A 749 15.47 -27.87 21.98
C LEU A 749 14.88 -29.09 22.68
N ARG A 750 13.55 -29.11 22.92
CA ARG A 750 12.88 -30.28 23.52
C ARG A 750 13.08 -31.55 22.70
N ARG A 751 13.08 -31.44 21.38
CA ARG A 751 13.27 -32.57 20.47
C ARG A 751 14.71 -33.09 20.42
N ARG A 752 15.70 -32.22 20.62
CA ARG A 752 17.10 -32.64 20.75
C ARG A 752 17.33 -33.45 22.04
N ARG A 753 16.52 -33.20 23.08
CA ARG A 753 16.60 -33.90 24.37
C ARG A 753 15.84 -35.23 24.39
N THR A 754 14.85 -35.42 23.52
CA THR A 754 14.14 -36.70 23.38
C THR A 754 14.82 -37.55 22.29
N HIS A 755 15.37 -38.73 22.63
CA HIS A 755 15.87 -39.68 21.63
C HIS A 755 14.79 -40.03 20.59
N PRO A 756 15.17 -40.26 19.32
CA PRO A 756 14.23 -40.60 18.27
C PRO A 756 13.70 -42.03 18.49
N GLY A 757 12.68 -42.17 19.34
CA GLY A 757 11.82 -43.34 19.32
C GLY A 757 11.06 -43.37 17.98
N THR A 758 11.06 -44.53 17.32
CA THR A 758 10.29 -44.86 16.13
C THR A 758 8.81 -44.56 16.38
N LEU A 759 8.37 -43.35 16.02
CA LEU A 759 6.96 -42.98 16.07
C LEU A 759 6.23 -43.70 14.94
N ALA A 760 5.49 -44.74 15.30
CA ALA A 760 4.50 -45.40 14.46
C ALA A 760 3.60 -44.33 13.79
N SER A 761 3.48 -44.42 12.47
CA SER A 761 2.56 -43.61 11.69
C SER A 761 1.13 -43.98 12.05
N GLU A 762 0.47 -43.16 12.88
CA GLU A 762 -0.97 -43.30 13.11
C GLU A 762 -1.74 -43.20 11.77
N PRO A 763 -2.72 -44.09 11.52
CA PRO A 763 -3.53 -44.05 10.32
C PRO A 763 -4.34 -42.74 10.25
N ALA A 764 -4.41 -42.16 9.06
CA ALA A 764 -5.11 -40.91 8.80
C ALA A 764 -6.63 -41.08 9.01
N ARG A 765 -7.14 -40.74 10.20
CA ARG A 765 -8.59 -40.56 10.41
C ARG A 765 -9.07 -39.33 9.65
N ARG A 766 -10.17 -39.46 8.90
CA ARG A 766 -10.85 -38.33 8.24
C ARG A 766 -11.11 -37.23 9.27
N ALA A 767 -10.73 -36.00 8.95
CA ALA A 767 -11.04 -34.86 9.81
C ALA A 767 -12.57 -34.74 9.94
N PRO A 768 -13.13 -34.60 11.16
CA PRO A 768 -14.56 -34.38 11.33
C PRO A 768 -15.00 -33.08 10.61
N ALA A 769 -16.27 -32.97 10.24
CA ALA A 769 -16.82 -31.79 9.55
C ALA A 769 -16.71 -30.49 10.40
N LEU A 770 -16.76 -30.63 11.72
CA LEU A 770 -16.78 -29.54 12.71
C LEU A 770 -15.63 -28.51 12.57
N PRO A 771 -14.33 -28.89 12.50
CA PRO A 771 -13.24 -27.94 12.31
C PRO A 771 -13.27 -27.21 10.95
N VAL A 772 -13.87 -27.78 9.90
CA VAL A 772 -14.02 -27.10 8.61
C VAL A 772 -15.09 -26.01 8.69
N VAL A 773 -16.22 -26.30 9.36
CA VAL A 773 -17.29 -25.34 9.61
C VAL A 773 -16.77 -24.17 10.48
N ALA A 774 -16.02 -24.45 11.55
CA ALA A 774 -15.44 -23.41 12.40
C ALA A 774 -14.49 -22.47 11.62
N VAL A 775 -13.68 -23.02 10.71
CA VAL A 775 -12.81 -22.23 9.82
C VAL A 775 -13.61 -21.38 8.83
N ALA A 776 -14.68 -21.93 8.26
CA ALA A 776 -15.55 -21.20 7.34
C ALA A 776 -16.29 -20.04 8.03
N LEU A 777 -16.80 -20.26 9.25
CA LEU A 777 -17.44 -19.23 10.06
C LEU A 777 -16.45 -18.12 10.44
N LEU A 778 -15.24 -18.47 10.87
CA LEU A 778 -14.21 -17.48 11.17
C LEU A 778 -13.83 -16.65 9.93
N ALA A 779 -13.73 -17.28 8.75
CA ALA A 779 -13.47 -16.58 7.51
C ALA A 779 -14.61 -15.60 7.18
N ALA A 780 -15.87 -16.04 7.32
CA ALA A 780 -17.04 -15.20 7.07
C ALA A 780 -17.05 -13.99 8.02
N VAL A 781 -16.82 -14.18 9.33
CA VAL A 781 -16.73 -13.08 10.30
C VAL A 781 -15.63 -12.10 9.91
N MET A 782 -14.43 -12.57 9.57
CA MET A 782 -13.30 -11.69 9.23
C MET A 782 -13.49 -10.92 7.91
N ILE A 783 -14.26 -11.47 6.97
CA ILE A 783 -14.56 -10.84 5.68
C ILE A 783 -15.75 -9.86 5.79
N VAL A 784 -16.75 -10.19 6.62
CA VAL A 784 -17.99 -9.40 6.78
C VAL A 784 -17.87 -8.33 7.86
N ALA A 785 -17.12 -8.57 8.94
CA ALA A 785 -16.93 -7.61 10.04
C ALA A 785 -16.40 -6.23 9.62
N PRO A 786 -15.56 -6.05 8.58
CA PRO A 786 -15.20 -4.71 8.13
C PRO A 786 -16.37 -3.93 7.51
N LEU A 787 -17.44 -4.59 7.02
CA LEU A 787 -18.49 -3.93 6.25
C LEU A 787 -19.22 -2.78 6.99
N PRO A 788 -19.58 -2.90 8.28
CA PRO A 788 -20.23 -1.80 9.02
C PRO A 788 -19.29 -0.63 9.33
N GLY A 789 -17.99 -0.89 9.51
CA GLY A 789 -16.96 0.11 9.81
C GLY A 789 -16.42 0.82 8.57
N LEU A 790 -16.66 0.26 7.37
CA LEU A 790 -16.12 0.75 6.10
C LEU A 790 -16.25 2.26 5.93
N ALA A 791 -17.40 2.88 6.24
CA ALA A 791 -17.58 4.32 6.06
C ALA A 791 -16.71 5.17 7.01
N GLY A 792 -16.58 4.76 8.29
CA GLY A 792 -15.75 5.46 9.27
C GLY A 792 -14.26 5.24 9.05
N ASP A 793 -13.87 4.00 8.75
CA ASP A 793 -12.50 3.63 8.38
C ASP A 793 -12.10 4.32 7.08
N TRP A 794 -13.02 4.41 6.12
CA TRP A 794 -12.84 5.16 4.88
C TRP A 794 -12.61 6.64 5.14
N ASN A 795 -13.38 7.27 6.02
CA ASN A 795 -13.21 8.68 6.38
C ASN A 795 -11.83 8.94 7.00
N LEU A 796 -11.40 8.08 7.94
CA LEU A 796 -10.06 8.11 8.55
C LEU A 796 -8.94 7.89 7.52
N TRP A 797 -9.14 6.96 6.58
CA TRP A 797 -8.17 6.60 5.56
C TRP A 797 -8.11 7.61 4.41
N THR A 798 -9.20 8.30 4.11
CA THR A 798 -9.31 9.32 3.07
C THR A 798 -9.01 10.73 3.57
N GLY A 799 -8.82 10.91 4.88
CA GLY A 799 -8.63 12.21 5.51
C GLY A 799 -9.90 13.07 5.56
N HIS A 800 -11.07 12.50 5.24
CA HIS A 800 -12.34 13.15 5.48
C HIS A 800 -12.68 13.03 6.96
N VAL A 801 -12.33 14.03 7.75
CA VAL A 801 -13.06 14.22 9.00
C VAL A 801 -14.42 14.77 8.58
N SER A 802 -15.45 13.92 8.61
CA SER A 802 -16.80 14.45 8.77
C SER A 802 -16.80 15.13 10.13
N SER A 803 -16.47 16.42 10.16
CA SER A 803 -17.08 17.26 11.17
C SER A 803 -18.57 17.01 10.98
N SER A 804 -19.24 16.62 12.06
CA SER A 804 -20.69 16.74 12.17
C SER A 804 -21.00 18.25 12.10
N THR A 805 -20.75 18.87 10.97
CA THR A 805 -21.36 20.12 10.56
C THR A 805 -22.52 19.72 9.68
N ALA A 806 -23.68 20.27 10.02
CA ALA A 806 -24.85 20.25 9.16
C ALA A 806 -24.41 20.60 7.73
N ALA A 807 -25.07 19.95 6.75
CA ALA A 807 -24.75 20.05 5.33
C ALA A 807 -24.42 21.48 4.88
N PRO A 808 -23.45 21.67 3.95
CA PRO A 808 -23.21 22.97 3.37
C PRO A 808 -24.40 23.32 2.49
N ASP A 809 -25.20 24.29 2.94
CA ASP A 809 -26.16 24.96 2.07
C ASP A 809 -25.41 25.72 0.98
N GLU A 810 -25.94 25.58 -0.23
CA GLU A 810 -25.43 26.13 -1.47
C GLU A 810 -25.10 27.63 -1.35
N GLU A 811 -23.96 27.98 -1.94
CA GLU A 811 -23.43 29.32 -2.11
C GLU A 811 -24.36 30.12 -3.04
N GLY A 812 -25.43 30.66 -2.46
CA GLY A 812 -26.28 31.69 -3.02
C GLY A 812 -26.29 32.90 -2.09
N ASP A 813 -26.17 34.10 -2.68
CA ASP A 813 -26.16 35.42 -2.04
C ASP A 813 -26.84 35.47 -0.65
N PRO A 814 -26.17 35.97 0.41
CA PRO A 814 -26.68 35.85 1.76
C PRO A 814 -27.93 36.70 1.94
N LYS A 815 -29.10 36.05 1.91
CA LYS A 815 -30.25 36.56 2.64
C LYS A 815 -29.84 36.63 4.12
N PRO A 816 -30.11 37.75 4.82
CA PRO A 816 -29.83 37.83 6.25
C PRO A 816 -30.51 36.65 6.96
N PRO A 817 -29.83 35.98 7.90
CA PRO A 817 -30.36 34.81 8.59
C PRO A 817 -31.67 35.18 9.30
N PRO A 818 -32.59 34.22 9.47
CA PRO A 818 -33.82 34.47 10.21
C PRO A 818 -33.47 34.82 11.67
N VAL A 819 -33.63 36.09 12.01
CA VAL A 819 -33.52 36.61 13.38
C VAL A 819 -34.92 36.87 13.91
N ASP A 820 -35.21 36.33 15.08
CA ASP A 820 -36.48 36.55 15.77
C ASP A 820 -36.54 38.01 16.19
N ALA A 821 -37.59 38.71 15.73
CA ALA A 821 -37.82 40.11 16.03
C ALA A 821 -37.86 40.39 17.54
N CYS A 822 -38.18 39.37 18.36
CA CYS A 822 -38.13 39.52 19.78
C CYS A 822 -36.72 39.79 20.30
N VAL A 823 -35.70 39.10 19.80
CA VAL A 823 -34.33 39.22 20.31
C VAL A 823 -33.72 40.57 19.92
N VAL A 824 -34.11 41.14 18.79
CA VAL A 824 -33.56 42.39 18.25
C VAL A 824 -33.82 43.58 19.19
N GLY A 825 -32.75 44.24 19.63
CA GLY A 825 -32.83 45.40 20.51
C GLY A 825 -31.58 45.56 21.38
N THR A 826 -31.57 46.62 22.18
CA THR A 826 -30.56 46.82 23.23
C THR A 826 -31.14 46.37 24.57
N TRP A 827 -30.41 45.48 25.24
CA TRP A 827 -30.81 44.82 26.47
C TRP A 827 -29.79 45.10 27.56
N ILE A 828 -30.28 45.32 28.79
CA ILE A 828 -29.44 45.45 29.97
C ILE A 828 -29.68 44.29 30.92
N GLU A 829 -28.60 43.69 31.42
CA GLU A 829 -28.63 42.62 32.40
C GLU A 829 -29.17 43.14 33.73
N THR A 830 -30.32 42.61 34.13
CA THR A 830 -30.97 42.93 35.41
C THR A 830 -30.64 41.91 36.49
N ALA A 831 -30.37 40.67 36.08
CA ALA A 831 -29.86 39.61 36.94
C ALA A 831 -29.09 38.59 36.09
N ASN A 832 -27.99 38.07 36.61
CA ASN A 832 -27.31 36.90 36.07
C ASN A 832 -26.93 35.98 37.23
N GLU A 833 -27.11 34.70 37.02
CA GLU A 833 -26.63 33.63 37.89
C GLU A 833 -25.88 32.62 37.04
N SER A 834 -24.61 32.40 37.36
CA SER A 834 -23.75 31.44 36.65
C SER A 834 -23.02 30.53 37.63
N HIS A 835 -22.85 29.27 37.24
CA HIS A 835 -22.19 28.21 37.98
C HIS A 835 -20.88 27.85 37.31
N VAL A 836 -19.77 28.10 37.98
CA VAL A 836 -18.43 27.80 37.45
C VAL A 836 -17.72 26.87 38.40
N LYS A 837 -17.20 25.76 37.89
CA LYS A 837 -16.35 24.86 38.68
C LYS A 837 -14.98 25.50 38.88
N SER A 838 -14.56 25.64 40.13
CA SER A 838 -13.21 26.07 40.48
C SER A 838 -12.17 25.04 40.00
N PRO A 839 -10.88 25.41 39.90
CA PRO A 839 -9.79 24.45 39.66
C PRO A 839 -9.69 23.33 40.70
N SER A 840 -10.26 23.53 41.90
CA SER A 840 -10.37 22.52 42.96
C SER A 840 -11.65 21.66 42.87
N GLY A 841 -12.49 21.86 41.85
CA GLY A 841 -13.72 21.09 41.61
C GLY A 841 -14.94 21.56 42.39
N ALA A 842 -14.86 22.66 43.14
CA ALA A 842 -15.99 23.23 43.87
C ALA A 842 -16.87 24.06 42.93
N ASP A 843 -18.20 23.92 43.02
CA ASP A 843 -19.14 24.72 42.23
C ASP A 843 -19.30 26.10 42.87
N VAL A 844 -18.92 27.16 42.15
CA VAL A 844 -19.02 28.54 42.62
C VAL A 844 -20.16 29.21 41.89
N ARG A 845 -21.17 29.62 42.68
CA ARG A 845 -22.25 30.48 42.20
C ARG A 845 -21.74 31.91 42.10
N PHE A 846 -21.90 32.48 40.91
CA PHE A 846 -21.57 33.85 40.59
C PHE A 846 -22.84 34.61 40.22
N THR A 847 -22.88 35.88 40.62
CA THR A 847 -23.96 36.80 40.24
C THR A 847 -23.39 38.11 39.69
N SER A 848 -24.05 38.65 38.66
CA SER A 848 -23.72 39.95 38.06
C SER A 848 -24.98 40.70 37.62
N THR A 849 -24.81 41.99 37.36
CA THR A 849 -25.82 42.88 36.74
C THR A 849 -25.13 43.92 35.87
N GLY A 850 -25.87 44.61 35.00
CA GLY A 850 -25.43 45.83 34.32
C GLY A 850 -24.65 45.63 33.01
N ARG A 851 -24.43 44.39 32.55
CA ARG A 851 -23.88 44.10 31.21
C ARG A 851 -24.91 44.46 30.13
N VAL A 852 -24.46 45.02 29.01
CA VAL A 852 -25.34 45.40 27.90
C VAL A 852 -25.17 44.42 26.74
N GLN A 853 -26.28 43.94 26.19
CA GLN A 853 -26.31 43.10 24.99
C GLN A 853 -27.10 43.80 23.87
N ARG A 854 -26.49 43.99 22.70
CA ARG A 854 -27.14 44.60 21.53
C ARG A 854 -27.29 43.57 20.43
N PHE A 855 -28.52 43.28 20.03
CA PHE A 855 -28.84 42.35 18.95
C PHE A 855 -29.44 43.12 17.78
N ARG A 856 -28.83 43.03 16.61
CA ARG A 856 -29.27 43.73 15.39
C ARG A 856 -30.01 42.82 14.44
N ALA A 857 -30.89 43.41 13.63
CA ALA A 857 -31.65 42.70 12.63
C ALA A 857 -30.80 42.13 11.47
N ASP A 858 -29.55 42.57 11.33
CA ASP A 858 -28.59 42.08 10.31
C ASP A 858 -27.84 40.80 10.75
N GLY A 859 -28.21 40.22 11.91
CA GLY A 859 -27.56 39.06 12.47
C GLY A 859 -26.22 39.38 13.17
N THR A 860 -25.98 40.63 13.59
CA THR A 860 -24.84 40.99 14.44
C THR A 860 -25.25 41.22 15.89
N ALA A 861 -24.44 40.73 16.84
CA ALA A 861 -24.64 40.94 18.26
C ALA A 861 -23.38 41.51 18.93
N VAL A 862 -23.55 42.34 19.95
CA VAL A 862 -22.47 42.93 20.75
C VAL A 862 -22.77 42.75 22.23
N LEU A 863 -21.89 42.04 22.94
CA LEU A 863 -21.82 42.04 24.41
C LEU A 863 -20.85 43.12 24.86
N ASP A 864 -21.32 44.02 25.72
CA ASP A 864 -20.58 45.17 26.20
C ASP A 864 -20.50 45.13 27.73
N PHE A 865 -19.28 44.92 28.23
CA PHE A 865 -18.97 44.85 29.65
C PHE A 865 -18.61 46.23 30.24
N GLY A 866 -18.59 47.28 29.42
CA GLY A 866 -18.24 48.64 29.83
C GLY A 866 -16.83 48.76 30.41
N THR A 867 -16.66 49.66 31.39
CA THR A 867 -15.37 49.92 32.06
C THR A 867 -15.06 48.95 33.20
N GLY A 868 -15.90 47.94 33.46
CA GLY A 868 -15.71 46.96 34.52
C GLY A 868 -17.02 46.39 35.06
N ASN A 869 -17.57 45.39 34.40
CA ASN A 869 -18.68 44.59 34.91
C ASN A 869 -18.18 43.62 35.98
N VAL A 870 -18.72 43.75 37.20
CA VAL A 870 -18.28 42.95 38.36
C VAL A 870 -19.19 41.75 38.55
N THR A 871 -18.60 40.56 38.48
CA THR A 871 -19.24 39.28 38.79
C THR A 871 -18.72 38.79 40.14
N THR A 872 -19.61 38.58 41.11
CA THR A 872 -19.22 38.23 42.50
C THR A 872 -19.68 36.81 42.85
N GLY A 873 -18.84 36.04 43.52
CA GLY A 873 -19.13 34.72 44.06
C GLY A 873 -18.42 34.48 45.39
N THR A 874 -18.74 33.37 46.04
CA THR A 874 -18.11 32.99 47.33
C THR A 874 -17.49 31.61 47.21
N LEU A 875 -16.21 31.49 47.53
CA LEU A 875 -15.48 30.22 47.54
C LEU A 875 -14.79 30.05 48.89
N ASN A 876 -15.13 28.99 49.65
CA ASN A 876 -14.55 28.68 50.96
C ASN A 876 -14.57 29.86 51.97
N GLY A 877 -15.66 30.65 51.98
CA GLY A 877 -15.82 31.81 52.85
C GLY A 877 -15.08 33.07 52.41
N LYS A 878 -14.37 33.03 51.28
CA LYS A 878 -13.71 34.18 50.66
C LYS A 878 -14.53 34.75 49.51
N THR A 879 -14.48 36.07 49.33
CA THR A 879 -15.17 36.78 48.25
C THR A 879 -14.32 36.73 46.99
N LEU A 880 -14.87 36.13 45.93
CA LEU A 880 -14.24 36.04 44.62
C LEU A 880 -14.94 37.02 43.68
N GLN A 881 -14.21 37.96 43.09
CA GLN A 881 -14.76 38.91 42.12
C GLN A 881 -14.01 38.79 40.79
N SER A 882 -14.77 38.71 39.70
CA SER A 882 -14.26 38.80 38.34
C SER A 882 -14.75 40.11 37.72
N VAL A 883 -13.83 41.00 37.39
CA VAL A 883 -14.12 42.30 36.76
C VAL A 883 -13.75 42.22 35.30
N SER A 884 -14.76 42.22 34.42
CA SER A 884 -14.57 42.17 32.97
C SER A 884 -14.82 43.53 32.35
N SER A 885 -13.92 43.99 31.48
CA SER A 885 -14.04 45.26 30.74
C SER A 885 -13.78 45.04 29.26
N GLY A 886 -14.50 45.79 28.41
CA GLY A 886 -14.40 45.68 26.95
C GLY A 886 -15.64 45.10 26.28
N THR A 887 -15.50 44.64 25.04
CA THR A 887 -16.61 44.22 24.18
C THR A 887 -16.33 42.90 23.47
N ILE A 888 -17.40 42.16 23.19
CA ILE A 888 -17.38 40.96 22.36
C ILE A 888 -18.42 41.14 21.26
N THR A 889 -18.03 40.87 20.02
CA THR A 889 -18.91 40.92 18.85
C THR A 889 -19.12 39.53 18.28
N PHE A 890 -20.33 39.26 17.80
CA PHE A 890 -20.74 37.98 17.23
C PHE A 890 -21.56 38.19 15.95
N ARG A 891 -21.59 37.17 15.11
CA ARG A 891 -22.73 36.89 14.23
C ARG A 891 -23.71 36.00 15.00
N TYR A 892 -25.01 36.18 14.78
CA TYR A 892 -26.01 35.31 15.38
C TYR A 892 -27.19 35.02 14.44
N ASP A 893 -27.77 33.86 14.63
CA ASP A 893 -29.08 33.47 14.10
C ASP A 893 -29.96 32.94 15.23
N THR A 894 -31.26 32.89 14.99
CA THR A 894 -32.21 32.32 15.95
C THR A 894 -33.05 31.24 15.30
N ALA A 895 -33.13 30.08 15.95
CA ALA A 895 -33.98 28.98 15.51
C ALA A 895 -34.53 28.21 16.70
N ALA A 896 -35.83 27.90 16.68
CA ALA A 896 -36.50 27.09 17.71
C ALA A 896 -36.27 27.56 19.17
N GLY A 897 -36.31 28.88 19.41
CA GLY A 897 -36.09 29.45 20.75
C GLY A 897 -34.64 29.37 21.24
N GLN A 898 -33.68 29.20 20.34
CA GLN A 898 -32.24 29.28 20.61
C GLN A 898 -31.59 30.43 19.86
N ILE A 899 -30.61 31.09 20.50
CA ILE A 899 -29.64 31.98 19.88
C ILE A 899 -28.39 31.16 19.60
N ARG A 900 -27.90 31.20 18.36
CA ARG A 900 -26.64 30.56 17.96
C ARG A 900 -25.65 31.64 17.57
N TYR A 901 -24.47 31.61 18.15
CA TYR A 901 -23.42 32.59 17.89
C TYR A 901 -22.34 32.00 16.99
N SER A 902 -21.75 32.84 16.14
CA SER A 902 -20.59 32.49 15.31
C SER A 902 -19.64 33.68 15.15
N SER A 903 -18.42 33.41 14.70
CA SER A 903 -17.40 34.43 14.39
C SER A 903 -17.12 35.42 15.54
N PRO A 904 -16.82 34.96 16.76
CA PRO A 904 -16.60 35.84 17.90
C PRO A 904 -15.33 36.69 17.71
N THR A 905 -15.41 37.98 18.00
CA THR A 905 -14.23 38.86 18.12
C THR A 905 -14.32 39.61 19.44
N ALA A 906 -13.34 39.37 20.33
CA ALA A 906 -13.28 39.96 21.66
C ALA A 906 -12.14 40.98 21.79
N SER A 907 -12.43 42.09 22.47
CA SER A 907 -11.46 43.13 22.80
C SER A 907 -11.70 43.61 24.22
N GLY A 908 -10.82 43.25 25.15
CA GLY A 908 -10.98 43.58 26.56
C GLY A 908 -10.11 42.75 27.50
N THR A 909 -10.32 42.93 28.80
CA THR A 909 -9.60 42.23 29.87
C THR A 909 -10.56 41.73 30.94
N THR A 910 -10.20 40.63 31.59
CA THR A 910 -10.86 40.14 32.80
C THR A 910 -9.84 40.02 33.93
N VAL A 911 -10.14 40.65 35.07
CA VAL A 911 -9.32 40.65 36.29
C VAL A 911 -10.04 39.86 37.37
N VAL A 912 -9.41 38.83 37.90
CA VAL A 912 -9.96 38.02 39.00
C VAL A 912 -9.28 38.43 40.30
N THR A 913 -10.08 38.76 41.31
CA THR A 913 -9.63 39.14 42.66
C THR A 913 -10.24 38.24 43.72
N MET A 914 -9.50 37.96 44.78
CA MET A 914 -9.98 37.22 45.96
C MET A 914 -9.73 38.08 47.20
N ASP A 915 -10.79 38.41 47.93
CA ASP A 915 -10.79 39.35 49.06
C ASP A 915 -10.08 40.68 48.75
N GLY A 916 -10.26 41.18 47.51
CA GLY A 916 -9.67 42.44 47.03
C GLY A 916 -8.23 42.33 46.50
N VAL A 917 -7.61 41.15 46.54
CA VAL A 917 -6.26 40.92 46.00
C VAL A 917 -6.35 40.28 44.60
N VAL A 918 -5.73 40.92 43.60
CA VAL A 918 -5.64 40.39 42.23
C VAL A 918 -4.93 39.05 42.21
N GLN A 919 -5.60 38.03 41.69
CA GLN A 919 -5.08 36.68 41.50
C GLN A 919 -4.58 36.48 40.06
N GLU A 920 -5.33 36.99 39.09
CA GLU A 920 -5.07 36.76 37.67
C GLU A 920 -5.61 37.91 36.82
N THR A 921 -4.94 38.21 35.71
CA THR A 921 -5.43 39.11 34.64
C THR A 921 -5.27 38.41 33.31
N ARG A 922 -6.35 38.31 32.54
CA ARG A 922 -6.40 37.61 31.25
C ARG A 922 -7.16 38.41 30.20
N ALA A 923 -6.95 38.09 28.93
CA ALA A 923 -7.74 38.66 27.84
C ALA A 923 -9.21 38.26 27.98
N LEU A 924 -10.12 39.11 27.50
CA LEU A 924 -11.54 38.78 27.45
C LEU A 924 -11.78 37.67 26.43
N GLU A 925 -12.34 36.55 26.86
CA GLU A 925 -12.64 35.39 26.02
C GLU A 925 -14.14 35.33 25.70
N ALA A 926 -14.48 34.73 24.55
CA ALA A 926 -15.84 34.56 24.08
C ALA A 926 -16.19 33.07 24.01
N SER A 927 -17.36 32.67 24.52
CA SER A 927 -17.94 31.36 24.28
C SER A 927 -19.00 31.44 23.19
N VAL A 928 -19.12 30.39 22.38
CA VAL A 928 -20.08 30.28 21.25
C VAL A 928 -21.10 29.16 21.48
N GLU A 929 -21.39 28.84 22.74
CA GLU A 929 -22.42 27.87 23.07
C GLU A 929 -23.83 28.39 22.70
N PRO A 930 -24.72 27.55 22.14
CA PRO A 930 -26.10 27.94 21.90
C PRO A 930 -26.83 28.25 23.22
N GLU A 931 -27.62 29.32 23.22
CA GLU A 931 -28.40 29.77 24.37
C GLU A 931 -29.88 29.61 24.09
N HIS A 932 -30.65 29.11 25.05
CA HIS A 932 -32.11 29.18 24.98
C HIS A 932 -32.59 30.55 25.40
N TYR A 933 -33.59 31.11 24.72
CA TYR A 933 -34.19 32.38 25.12
C TYR A 933 -35.72 32.29 25.18
N VAL A 934 -36.29 33.04 26.13
CA VAL A 934 -37.73 33.28 26.23
C VAL A 934 -37.96 34.76 26.41
N CYS A 935 -38.75 35.35 25.52
CA CYS A 935 -39.18 36.73 25.63
C CYS A 935 -40.58 36.85 26.24
N GLN A 936 -40.76 37.83 27.12
CA GLN A 936 -42.06 38.28 27.60
C GLN A 936 -42.07 39.81 27.57
N GLY A 937 -42.50 40.38 26.43
CA GLY A 937 -42.46 41.83 26.19
C GLY A 937 -41.02 42.37 26.15
N ASP A 938 -40.71 43.26 27.10
CA ASP A 938 -39.40 43.89 27.26
C ASP A 938 -38.51 43.17 28.28
N VAL A 939 -38.85 41.93 28.63
CA VAL A 939 -38.00 41.05 29.44
C VAL A 939 -37.59 39.83 28.61
N MET A 940 -36.29 39.53 28.58
CA MET A 940 -35.75 38.33 27.97
C MET A 940 -34.99 37.52 29.01
N THR A 941 -35.29 36.22 29.10
CA THR A 941 -34.51 35.27 29.88
C THR A 941 -33.66 34.44 28.93
N GLN A 942 -32.33 34.44 29.12
CA GLN A 942 -31.39 33.57 28.43
C GLN A 942 -30.92 32.46 29.38
N THR A 943 -30.82 31.24 28.88
CA THR A 943 -30.36 30.08 29.63
C THR A 943 -29.32 29.31 28.83
N GLY A 944 -28.11 29.23 29.37
CA GLY A 944 -27.02 28.41 28.85
C GLY A 944 -26.83 27.14 29.68
N THR A 945 -25.76 26.39 29.36
CA THR A 945 -25.38 25.15 30.09
C THR A 945 -25.03 25.39 31.56
N SER A 946 -24.57 26.59 31.89
CA SER A 946 -24.01 26.96 33.20
C SER A 946 -24.52 28.29 33.74
N PHE A 947 -25.48 28.94 33.08
CA PHE A 947 -25.99 30.25 33.51
C PHE A 947 -27.45 30.50 33.15
N THR A 948 -28.06 31.43 33.87
CA THR A 948 -29.35 32.05 33.54
C THR A 948 -29.24 33.55 33.70
N ILE A 949 -29.60 34.30 32.66
CA ILE A 949 -29.55 35.77 32.61
C ILE A 949 -30.96 36.31 32.38
N GLN A 950 -31.35 37.32 33.14
CA GLN A 950 -32.52 38.15 32.89
C GLN A 950 -32.10 39.52 32.35
N LEU A 951 -32.70 39.88 31.24
CA LEU A 951 -32.42 41.09 30.48
C LEU A 951 -33.68 41.95 30.38
N ALA A 952 -33.53 43.25 30.56
CA ALA A 952 -34.58 44.24 30.30
C ALA A 952 -34.25 45.01 29.02
N ARG A 953 -35.22 45.17 28.12
CA ARG A 953 -35.05 45.91 26.88
C ARG A 953 -35.05 47.41 27.17
N THR A 954 -34.07 48.10 26.64
CA THR A 954 -33.92 49.57 26.74
C THR A 954 -34.14 50.26 25.41
N SER A 955 -34.04 49.53 24.30
CA SER A 955 -34.38 50.02 22.95
C SER A 955 -34.81 48.87 22.04
N HIS A 956 -35.79 49.13 21.18
CA HIS A 956 -36.22 48.20 20.11
C HIS A 956 -35.36 48.31 18.83
N THR A 957 -34.46 49.29 18.74
CA THR A 957 -33.47 49.39 17.67
C THR A 957 -32.13 48.87 18.18
N GLY A 958 -31.59 47.83 17.54
CA GLY A 958 -30.30 47.19 17.90
C GLY A 958 -29.05 48.00 17.55
#